data_AF-A0A355EPT9-F1
#
_entry.id   AF-A0A355EPT9-F1
#
_cell.length_a   1.000
_cell.length_b   1.000
_cell.length_c   1.000
_cell.angle_alpha   90.00
_cell.angle_beta   90.00
_cell.angle_gamma   90.00
#
_symmetry.space_group_name_H-M   'P 1'
#
loop_
_entity.id
_entity.type
_entity.pdbx_description
1 polymer ?
#
loop_
_entity_poly.entity_id
_entity_poly.type
_entity_poly.pdbx_seq_one_letter_code
_entity_poly.pdbx_strand_id
1 'polypeptide(L)'
;VILSDRLKDLGYFYATLGGISISIDDMKIPRKKKGLIDKAEDAVKTVQNQYQEGLITDGERYNQVIDIWANVTEEIAKALMDELGSDVVVDMTGKPVMGPNGKPEHQNSLNPIFMMAHSGARGNAQQIRQLAGMRGLMAKPSGEIIETPITSNFREGLDVLQYFISTHGARKGLADTALKTANSGYLTRRLVDVAQDVVVSEHDCGTFDYIEIGSLIEGGEVIERLDARILGRVSFEDMKDPDGAVIVHKNEEITESHLKLIEEAGFEKVKIRSVLTCRSRRGVCVLCYGRDLARGRLVSLGEAVGIIAAQSIGEPGTQLTMRTFHIGGAASRRVEQSTLETRNDGIVKFINVRAILNREGVPVVMNRNGEIAIMDDAGRERERYSTIYGAKLRIKDGQAVEEGEVLAEWDPYTIPILSEETGKIKYGDIFEGETMQESKDEVTGLSYRVIIEPKNPELRPRISIKDEKGRTKMIPGSTSPARYILPIGAHIVVNEGDEIFAGDVISKMPRETTKTKDITGGLPRVAELFEARKPKENAIVTEINGVVTFGKMAKGKREIVVTPEAIHGEARKYTIPRGKHVIVHEGDYVKAGEPLMDGPVNPHDVLRILGIKDLARYLVDEIQEVYQLQGVKINDKHIETIVRQMLKRVKIRDIGDTNFIIDDYVEWWVFEEENRRVLAEGGKPAQAEPLFLGITKASLITDSFISAASFQDTTKVLTQASIEGRVDYLRGLKENVIMGRIIPAGTGYPRYRNYDMNVLDKTEELPPEEVLPELSN
;
A
#
# COMPACT_ATOMS: atom_id res chain seq x y z
N VAL A 1 29.48 14.75 12.17
CA VAL A 1 29.87 14.08 13.44
C VAL A 1 30.02 15.08 14.58
N ILE A 2 30.95 16.05 14.51
CA ILE A 2 31.17 17.07 15.57
C ILE A 2 29.89 17.81 15.97
N LEU A 3 29.07 18.23 14.99
CA LEU A 3 27.79 18.89 15.27
C LEU A 3 26.84 17.99 16.08
N SER A 4 26.68 16.72 15.67
CA SER A 4 25.80 15.76 16.34
C SER A 4 26.26 15.47 17.77
N ASP A 5 27.56 15.35 18.00
CA ASP A 5 28.11 15.15 19.35
C ASP A 5 27.88 16.36 20.26
N ARG A 6 28.16 17.57 19.76
CA ARG A 6 27.89 18.80 20.54
C ARG A 6 26.40 18.98 20.81
N LEU A 7 25.52 18.64 19.85
CA LEU A 7 24.07 18.67 20.05
C LEU A 7 23.63 17.67 21.13
N LYS A 8 24.23 16.47 21.18
CA LYS A 8 23.97 15.47 22.22
C LYS A 8 24.37 16.01 23.60
N ASP A 9 25.57 16.54 23.74
CA ASP A 9 26.08 17.05 25.03
C ASP A 9 25.27 18.26 25.51
N LEU A 10 24.99 19.20 24.60
CA LEU A 10 24.14 20.36 24.87
C LEU A 10 22.71 19.95 25.23
N GLY A 11 22.16 18.97 24.51
CA GLY A 11 20.85 18.39 24.77
C GLY A 11 20.75 17.78 26.16
N TYR A 12 21.72 16.96 26.57
CA TYR A 12 21.74 16.37 27.92
C TYR A 12 21.90 17.42 29.03
N PHE A 13 22.72 18.44 28.80
CA PHE A 13 22.90 19.54 29.75
C PHE A 13 21.60 20.31 29.98
N TYR A 14 20.95 20.77 28.90
CA TYR A 14 19.69 21.52 29.02
C TYR A 14 18.51 20.64 29.44
N ALA A 15 18.47 19.36 29.07
CA ALA A 15 17.45 18.42 29.55
C ALA A 15 17.53 18.24 31.07
N THR A 16 18.75 18.21 31.64
CA THR A 16 18.96 18.13 33.09
C THR A 16 18.51 19.41 33.79
N LEU A 17 18.87 20.58 33.25
CA LEU A 17 18.44 21.87 33.80
C LEU A 17 16.94 22.10 33.69
N GLY A 18 16.31 21.60 32.62
CA GLY A 18 14.87 21.73 32.40
C GLY A 18 14.02 21.00 33.43
N GLY A 19 14.57 20.02 34.15
CA GLY A 19 13.89 19.36 35.28
C GLY A 19 12.54 18.72 34.90
N ILE A 20 12.36 18.31 33.65
CA ILE A 20 11.10 17.77 33.15
C ILE A 20 10.77 16.47 33.90
N SER A 21 9.64 16.46 34.59
CA SER A 21 9.15 15.33 35.39
C SER A 21 7.72 14.99 35.00
N ILE A 22 7.23 13.83 35.43
CA ILE A 22 5.85 13.39 35.18
C ILE A 22 5.17 13.17 36.54
N SER A 23 4.03 13.82 36.73
CA SER A 23 3.17 13.69 37.89
C SER A 23 1.74 13.30 37.48
N ILE A 24 0.92 12.96 38.48
CA ILE A 24 -0.50 12.65 38.24
C ILE A 24 -1.29 13.88 37.79
N ASP A 25 -0.86 15.09 38.18
CA ASP A 25 -1.55 16.33 37.84
C ASP A 25 -1.32 16.74 36.39
N ASP A 26 -0.18 16.35 35.81
CA ASP A 26 0.14 16.57 34.40
C ASP A 26 -0.83 15.84 33.46
N MET A 27 -1.45 14.75 33.92
CA MET A 27 -2.41 13.95 33.13
C MET A 27 -3.81 14.59 33.08
N LYS A 28 -3.95 15.84 32.64
CA LYS A 28 -5.23 16.57 32.66
C LYS A 28 -6.31 15.88 31.80
N ILE A 29 -7.46 15.58 32.42
CA ILE A 29 -8.62 14.98 31.73
C ILE A 29 -9.42 16.09 31.05
N PRO A 30 -9.83 15.94 29.78
CA PRO A 30 -10.49 17.02 29.07
C PRO A 30 -11.89 17.25 29.62
N ARG A 31 -12.26 18.50 29.85
CA ARG A 31 -13.57 18.85 30.47
C ARG A 31 -14.74 18.39 29.62
N LYS A 32 -14.57 18.41 28.30
CA LYS A 32 -15.59 17.98 27.32
C LYS A 32 -15.81 16.47 27.30
N LYS A 33 -14.93 15.65 27.92
CA LYS A 33 -14.99 14.17 27.87
C LYS A 33 -16.37 13.63 28.18
N LYS A 34 -16.95 14.02 29.32
CA LYS A 34 -18.23 13.49 29.78
C LYS A 34 -19.36 13.76 28.79
N GLY A 35 -19.43 14.99 28.28
CA GLY A 35 -20.43 15.37 27.27
C GLY A 35 -20.25 14.66 25.93
N LEU A 36 -19.03 14.28 25.55
CA LEU A 36 -18.79 13.48 24.34
C LEU A 36 -19.21 12.02 24.54
N ILE A 37 -18.95 11.44 25.71
CA ILE A 37 -19.37 10.08 26.05
C ILE A 37 -20.90 10.00 26.13
N ASP A 38 -21.57 10.95 26.79
CA ASP A 38 -23.03 10.96 26.92
C ASP A 38 -23.69 11.03 25.52
N LYS A 39 -23.16 11.87 24.62
CA LYS A 39 -23.61 11.94 23.22
C LYS A 39 -23.41 10.62 22.46
N ALA A 40 -22.28 9.97 22.67
CA ALA A 40 -21.97 8.68 22.05
C ALA A 40 -22.93 7.60 22.52
N GLU A 41 -23.21 7.53 23.83
CA GLU A 41 -24.16 6.58 24.41
C GLU A 41 -25.58 6.79 23.86
N ASP A 42 -26.02 8.03 23.69
CA ASP A 42 -27.32 8.34 23.10
C ASP A 42 -27.39 8.00 21.60
N ALA A 43 -26.29 8.21 20.87
CA ALA A 43 -26.18 7.76 19.47
C ALA A 43 -26.25 6.22 19.38
N VAL A 44 -25.53 5.50 20.26
CA VAL A 44 -25.58 4.04 20.32
C VAL A 44 -26.97 3.53 20.69
N LYS A 45 -27.67 4.18 21.63
CA LYS A 45 -29.08 3.84 21.93
C LYS A 45 -29.99 4.04 20.72
N THR A 46 -29.76 5.09 19.94
CA THR A 46 -30.53 5.34 18.71
C THR A 46 -30.31 4.23 17.69
N VAL A 47 -29.06 3.80 17.48
CA VAL A 47 -28.72 2.66 16.61
C VAL A 47 -29.33 1.36 17.15
N GLN A 48 -29.30 1.14 18.47
CA GLN A 48 -29.96 -0.02 19.09
C GLN A 48 -31.47 0.01 18.91
N ASN A 49 -32.12 1.17 19.00
CA ASN A 49 -33.55 1.31 18.74
C ASN A 49 -33.87 1.07 17.28
N GLN A 50 -33.07 1.60 16.34
CA GLN A 50 -33.20 1.31 14.91
C GLN A 50 -33.07 -0.19 14.62
N TYR A 51 -32.20 -0.88 15.35
CA TYR A 51 -32.10 -2.33 15.28
C TYR A 51 -33.34 -3.02 15.87
N GLN A 52 -33.86 -2.58 17.02
CA GLN A 52 -35.09 -3.14 17.60
C GLN A 52 -36.33 -2.91 16.73
N GLU A 53 -36.40 -1.78 16.04
CA GLU A 53 -37.39 -1.45 15.00
C GLU A 53 -37.08 -2.14 13.64
N GLY A 54 -35.92 -2.79 13.55
CA GLY A 54 -35.22 -3.42 12.42
C GLY A 54 -35.23 -2.66 11.11
N LEU A 55 -34.89 -1.39 11.23
CA LEU A 55 -34.41 -0.55 10.13
C LEU A 55 -33.00 -0.96 9.68
N ILE A 56 -32.21 -1.60 10.54
CA ILE A 56 -30.82 -2.05 10.30
C ILE A 56 -30.63 -3.51 10.73
N THR A 57 -29.65 -4.19 10.12
CA THR A 57 -29.23 -5.56 10.48
C THR A 57 -28.24 -5.59 11.66
N ASP A 58 -28.05 -6.74 12.32
CA ASP A 58 -27.08 -6.85 13.43
C ASP A 58 -25.63 -6.55 13.00
N GLY A 59 -25.24 -6.94 11.78
CA GLY A 59 -23.91 -6.62 11.25
C GLY A 59 -23.70 -5.12 11.03
N GLU A 60 -24.72 -4.42 10.50
CA GLU A 60 -24.71 -2.97 10.34
C GLU A 60 -24.70 -2.26 11.70
N ARG A 61 -25.52 -2.74 12.65
CA ARG A 61 -25.53 -2.26 14.04
C ARG A 61 -24.14 -2.37 14.66
N TYR A 62 -23.50 -3.54 14.57
CA TYR A 62 -22.17 -3.78 15.12
C TYR A 62 -21.14 -2.81 14.53
N ASN A 63 -21.13 -2.63 13.21
CA ASN A 63 -20.21 -1.71 12.53
C ASN A 63 -20.46 -0.25 12.92
N GLN A 64 -21.72 0.20 12.91
CA GLN A 64 -22.09 1.56 13.29
C GLN A 64 -21.72 1.87 14.76
N VAL A 65 -21.96 0.93 15.68
CA VAL A 65 -21.58 1.11 17.09
C VAL A 65 -20.06 1.25 17.23
N ILE A 66 -19.29 0.42 16.54
CA ILE A 66 -17.82 0.52 16.53
C ILE A 66 -17.37 1.87 15.98
N ASP A 67 -17.96 2.34 14.89
CA ASP A 67 -17.58 3.61 14.27
C ASP A 67 -17.93 4.82 15.16
N ILE A 68 -19.09 4.81 15.82
CA ILE A 68 -19.47 5.84 16.80
C ILE A 68 -18.40 5.91 17.89
N TRP A 69 -18.02 4.78 18.47
CA TRP A 69 -17.00 4.74 19.52
C TRP A 69 -15.61 5.12 19.02
N ALA A 70 -15.24 4.72 17.80
CA ALA A 70 -13.97 5.10 17.19
C ALA A 70 -13.89 6.62 16.98
N ASN A 71 -14.94 7.23 16.44
CA ASN A 71 -15.02 8.68 16.22
C ASN A 71 -14.94 9.45 17.54
N VAL A 72 -15.70 9.03 18.55
CA VAL A 72 -15.69 9.67 19.88
C VAL A 72 -14.33 9.54 20.55
N THR A 73 -13.65 8.40 20.37
CA THR A 73 -12.28 8.20 20.86
C THR A 73 -11.32 9.21 20.24
N GLU A 74 -11.47 9.51 18.94
CA GLU A 74 -10.64 10.51 18.24
C GLU A 74 -11.00 11.95 18.61
N GLU A 75 -12.29 12.27 18.75
CA GLU A 75 -12.74 13.59 19.24
C GLU A 75 -12.22 13.89 20.65
N ILE A 76 -12.24 12.88 21.54
CA ILE A 76 -11.65 12.99 22.88
C ILE A 76 -10.14 13.18 22.78
N ALA A 77 -9.45 12.51 21.86
CA ALA A 77 -8.01 12.69 21.63
C ALA A 77 -7.69 14.12 21.20
N LYS A 78 -8.46 14.66 20.25
CA LYS A 78 -8.30 16.03 19.76
C LYS A 78 -8.58 17.05 20.86
N ALA A 79 -9.70 16.90 21.58
CA ALA A 79 -10.04 17.78 22.71
C ALA A 79 -8.98 17.72 23.82
N LEU A 80 -8.41 16.53 24.08
CA LEU A 80 -7.32 16.36 25.03
C LEU A 80 -6.06 17.11 24.59
N MET A 81 -5.65 16.98 23.33
CA MET A 81 -4.46 17.67 22.81
C MET A 81 -4.65 19.19 22.75
N ASP A 82 -5.85 19.67 22.41
CA ASP A 82 -6.16 21.11 22.39
C ASP A 82 -6.12 21.71 23.81
N GLU A 83 -6.71 21.03 24.81
CA GLU A 83 -6.69 21.46 26.21
C GLU A 83 -5.31 21.28 26.88
N LEU A 84 -4.54 20.26 26.49
CA LEU A 84 -3.17 20.06 26.96
C LEU A 84 -2.17 20.98 26.27
N GLY A 85 -2.44 21.43 25.05
CA GLY A 85 -1.51 22.18 24.23
C GLY A 85 -1.55 23.69 24.44
N SER A 86 -2.62 24.20 25.06
CA SER A 86 -2.81 25.64 25.28
C SER A 86 -2.94 25.96 26.77
N ASP A 87 -2.06 26.83 27.28
CA ASP A 87 -2.17 27.41 28.62
C ASP A 87 -2.36 28.94 28.52
N VAL A 88 -3.11 29.51 29.47
CA VAL A 88 -3.35 30.95 29.54
C VAL A 88 -2.12 31.63 30.16
N VAL A 89 -1.61 32.67 29.49
CA VAL A 89 -0.51 33.48 30.00
C VAL A 89 -0.99 34.24 31.24
N VAL A 90 -0.29 34.10 32.35
CA VAL A 90 -0.58 34.80 33.60
C VAL A 90 0.51 35.83 33.92
N ASP A 91 0.09 37.00 34.38
CA ASP A 91 0.96 38.03 34.93
C ASP A 91 1.63 37.56 36.23
N MET A 92 2.63 38.29 36.71
CA MET A 92 3.30 38.04 38.00
C MET A 92 2.36 38.01 39.22
N THR A 93 1.10 38.46 39.06
CA THR A 93 0.04 38.45 40.07
C THR A 93 -0.96 37.29 39.92
N GLY A 94 -0.73 36.38 38.95
CA GLY A 94 -1.58 35.22 38.67
C GLY A 94 -2.86 35.56 37.87
N LYS A 95 -2.96 36.77 37.32
CA LYS A 95 -4.11 37.18 36.48
C LYS A 95 -3.82 36.93 35.01
N PRO A 96 -4.81 36.51 34.20
CA PRO A 96 -4.60 36.28 32.78
C PRO A 96 -4.24 37.58 32.06
N VAL A 97 -3.14 37.57 31.33
CA VAL A 97 -2.72 38.67 30.46
C VAL A 97 -3.74 38.78 29.34
N MET A 98 -4.35 39.95 29.18
CA MET A 98 -5.32 40.20 28.11
C MET A 98 -4.58 40.73 26.89
N GLY A 99 -4.72 40.03 25.76
CA GLY A 99 -4.19 40.50 24.48
C GLY A 99 -4.96 41.73 23.96
N PRO A 100 -4.52 42.31 22.82
CA PRO A 100 -5.10 43.54 22.25
C PRO A 100 -6.62 43.47 21.97
N ASN A 101 -7.17 42.26 21.86
CA ASN A 101 -8.57 41.99 21.53
C ASN A 101 -9.46 41.71 22.77
N GLY A 102 -8.96 41.92 23.99
CA GLY A 102 -9.70 41.67 25.24
C GLY A 102 -9.91 40.19 25.58
N LYS A 103 -9.21 39.27 24.89
CA LYS A 103 -9.18 37.83 25.19
C LYS A 103 -7.89 37.48 25.93
N PRO A 104 -7.90 36.45 26.81
CA PRO A 104 -6.68 35.94 27.43
C PRO A 104 -5.68 35.54 26.36
N GLU A 105 -4.41 35.91 26.54
CA GLU A 105 -3.33 35.46 25.68
C GLU A 105 -3.05 33.98 25.99
N HIS A 106 -2.94 33.17 24.94
CA HIS A 106 -2.65 31.74 25.06
C HIS A 106 -1.23 31.47 24.57
N GLN A 107 -0.48 30.69 25.34
CA GLN A 107 0.82 30.17 24.95
C GLN A 107 0.77 28.65 24.84
N ASN A 108 1.76 28.08 24.15
CA ASN A 108 1.95 26.63 24.16
C ASN A 108 2.15 26.16 25.60
N SER A 109 1.42 25.12 25.98
CA SER A 109 1.49 24.58 27.33
C SER A 109 2.88 24.06 27.65
N LEU A 110 3.31 24.32 28.89
CA LEU A 110 4.54 23.76 29.46
C LEU A 110 4.27 22.44 30.20
N ASN A 111 3.13 21.79 29.95
CA ASN A 111 2.84 20.48 30.48
C ASN A 111 3.90 19.47 30.00
N PRO A 112 4.60 18.76 30.92
CA PRO A 112 5.63 17.79 30.56
C PRO A 112 5.19 16.71 29.58
N ILE A 113 3.95 16.21 29.71
CA ILE A 113 3.40 15.17 28.83
C ILE A 113 3.19 15.71 27.42
N PHE A 114 2.65 16.93 27.31
CA PHE A 114 2.50 17.61 26.03
C PHE A 114 3.87 17.90 25.40
N MET A 115 4.82 18.43 26.18
CA MET A 115 6.18 18.72 25.72
C MET A 115 6.87 17.47 25.16
N MET A 116 6.79 16.32 25.84
CA MET A 116 7.43 15.08 25.38
C MET A 116 6.84 14.54 24.07
N ALA A 117 5.52 14.64 23.88
CA ALA A 117 4.89 14.20 22.63
C ALA A 117 5.03 15.20 21.49
N HIS A 118 4.85 16.50 21.76
CA HIS A 118 5.01 17.55 20.76
C HIS A 118 6.46 17.66 20.27
N SER A 119 7.44 17.47 21.16
CA SER A 119 8.87 17.40 20.76
C SER A 119 9.23 16.11 20.03
N GLY A 120 8.37 15.09 20.06
CA GLY A 120 8.68 13.77 19.51
C GLY A 120 9.72 12.98 20.32
N ALA A 121 10.09 13.44 21.52
CA ALA A 121 11.09 12.76 22.36
C ALA A 121 10.61 11.37 22.78
N ARG A 122 9.39 11.28 23.33
CA ARG A 122 8.72 10.02 23.68
C ARG A 122 7.25 10.27 23.94
N GLY A 123 6.39 9.38 23.44
CA GLY A 123 4.95 9.56 23.55
C GLY A 123 4.36 9.89 22.19
N ASN A 124 3.20 9.31 21.89
CA ASN A 124 2.36 9.72 20.77
C ASN A 124 0.98 10.15 21.29
N ALA A 125 0.19 10.81 20.44
CA ALA A 125 -1.17 11.24 20.81
C ALA A 125 -2.04 10.07 21.30
N GLN A 126 -1.88 8.86 20.73
CA GLN A 126 -2.60 7.66 21.16
C GLN A 126 -2.24 7.22 22.58
N GLN A 127 -0.98 7.31 22.99
CA GLN A 127 -0.51 6.99 24.34
C GLN A 127 -1.01 8.03 25.35
N ILE A 128 -0.95 9.32 25.00
CA ILE A 128 -1.51 10.41 25.82
C ILE A 128 -3.02 10.22 26.00
N ARG A 129 -3.72 9.86 24.94
CA ARG A 129 -5.14 9.53 24.96
C ARG A 129 -5.47 8.41 25.95
N GLN A 130 -4.67 7.34 26.01
CA GLN A 130 -4.87 6.28 26.99
C GLN A 130 -4.60 6.74 28.43
N LEU A 131 -3.70 7.70 28.64
CA LEU A 131 -3.37 8.23 29.97
C LEU A 131 -4.48 9.11 30.54
N ALA A 132 -5.00 10.06 29.76
CA ALA A 132 -5.88 11.12 30.25
C ALA A 132 -7.21 11.29 29.48
N GLY A 133 -7.35 10.70 28.30
CA GLY A 133 -8.58 10.73 27.50
C GLY A 133 -9.48 9.54 27.82
N MET A 134 -9.41 8.51 26.97
CA MET A 134 -10.03 7.20 27.14
C MET A 134 -9.17 6.13 26.48
N ARG A 135 -9.28 4.88 26.91
CA ARG A 135 -8.52 3.79 26.29
C ARG A 135 -9.11 3.34 24.95
N GLY A 136 -10.44 3.38 24.82
CA GLY A 136 -11.15 3.09 23.56
C GLY A 136 -11.48 1.62 23.34
N LEU A 137 -11.62 1.23 22.08
CA LEU A 137 -12.02 -0.11 21.64
C LEU A 137 -10.85 -1.10 21.67
N MET A 138 -11.11 -2.33 22.09
CA MET A 138 -10.11 -3.40 22.19
C MET A 138 -10.41 -4.55 21.23
N ALA A 139 -9.37 -5.23 20.74
CA ALA A 139 -9.53 -6.42 19.90
C ALA A 139 -9.54 -7.72 20.71
N LYS A 140 -10.42 -8.65 20.32
CA LYS A 140 -10.43 -10.04 20.79
C LYS A 140 -9.21 -10.80 20.26
N PRO A 141 -8.88 -11.98 20.84
CA PRO A 141 -7.86 -12.87 20.28
C PRO A 141 -8.14 -13.27 18.81
N SER A 142 -9.42 -13.38 18.42
CA SER A 142 -9.84 -13.64 17.04
C SER A 142 -9.50 -12.51 16.05
N GLY A 143 -9.30 -11.28 16.54
CA GLY A 143 -9.12 -10.08 15.71
C GLY A 143 -10.36 -9.20 15.60
N GLU A 144 -11.54 -9.70 15.98
CA GLU A 144 -12.76 -8.90 16.06
C GLU A 144 -12.65 -7.81 17.13
N ILE A 145 -13.27 -6.67 16.89
CA ILE A 145 -13.33 -5.57 17.87
C ILE A 145 -14.44 -5.85 18.89
N ILE A 146 -14.19 -5.56 20.15
CA ILE A 146 -15.19 -5.66 21.21
C ILE A 146 -16.06 -4.39 21.16
N GLU A 147 -17.37 -4.55 21.02
CA GLU A 147 -18.33 -3.43 20.89
C GLU A 147 -18.41 -2.55 22.15
N THR A 148 -18.04 -3.09 23.31
CA THR A 148 -17.98 -2.37 24.59
C THR A 148 -16.61 -1.71 24.78
N PRO A 149 -16.50 -0.37 24.67
CA PRO A 149 -15.23 0.33 24.82
C PRO A 149 -14.83 0.48 26.30
N ILE A 150 -13.56 0.79 26.52
CA ILE A 150 -13.05 1.24 27.81
C ILE A 150 -13.08 2.78 27.82
N THR A 151 -14.12 3.34 28.44
CA THR A 151 -14.35 4.80 28.59
C THR A 151 -13.41 5.44 29.61
N SER A 152 -12.92 4.66 30.56
CA SER A 152 -11.95 5.09 31.56
C SER A 152 -10.54 5.26 30.97
N ASN A 153 -9.71 6.05 31.64
CA ASN A 153 -8.28 6.21 31.33
C ASN A 153 -7.39 5.74 32.49
N PHE A 154 -6.07 5.75 32.32
CA PHE A 154 -5.15 5.32 33.37
C PHE A 154 -5.14 6.22 34.61
N ARG A 155 -5.43 7.53 34.47
CA ARG A 155 -5.56 8.44 35.62
C ARG A 155 -6.79 8.13 36.47
N GLU A 156 -7.92 7.81 35.84
CA GLU A 156 -9.18 7.47 36.50
C GLU A 156 -9.15 6.06 37.10
N GLY A 157 -8.35 5.16 36.52
CA GLY A 157 -8.30 3.74 36.85
C GLY A 157 -9.26 2.91 36.00
N LEU A 158 -8.99 1.60 35.96
CA LEU A 158 -9.81 0.63 35.21
C LEU A 158 -10.58 -0.24 36.18
N ASP A 159 -11.85 -0.52 35.86
CA ASP A 159 -12.60 -1.54 36.57
C ASP A 159 -12.09 -2.96 36.21
N VAL A 160 -12.54 -3.98 36.97
CA VAL A 160 -12.07 -5.36 36.77
C VAL A 160 -12.40 -5.89 35.38
N LEU A 161 -13.55 -5.52 34.82
CA LEU A 161 -14.01 -6.00 33.51
C LEU A 161 -13.23 -5.33 32.37
N GLN A 162 -13.07 -4.01 32.42
CA GLN A 162 -12.26 -3.20 31.51
C GLN A 162 -10.80 -3.66 31.53
N TYR A 163 -10.24 -3.90 32.72
CA TYR A 163 -8.89 -4.44 32.84
C TYR A 163 -8.80 -5.83 32.20
N PHE A 164 -9.75 -6.74 32.49
CA PHE A 164 -9.79 -8.08 31.91
C PHE A 164 -9.89 -8.04 30.38
N ILE A 165 -10.78 -7.22 29.81
CA ILE A 165 -10.92 -7.00 28.37
C ILE A 165 -9.59 -6.54 27.76
N SER A 166 -8.89 -5.60 28.42
CA SER A 166 -7.59 -5.12 27.95
C SER A 166 -6.51 -6.21 27.97
N THR A 167 -6.61 -7.23 28.83
CA THR A 167 -5.59 -8.29 28.89
C THR A 167 -5.55 -9.17 27.65
N HIS A 168 -6.70 -9.36 26.97
CA HIS A 168 -6.77 -10.17 25.76
C HIS A 168 -5.93 -9.59 24.63
N GLY A 169 -6.13 -8.30 24.34
CA GLY A 169 -5.37 -7.59 23.32
C GLY A 169 -3.89 -7.48 23.67
N ALA A 170 -3.55 -7.21 24.94
CA ALA A 170 -2.16 -7.15 25.41
C ALA A 170 -1.43 -8.50 25.29
N ARG A 171 -2.06 -9.61 25.73
CA ARG A 171 -1.47 -10.94 25.63
C ARG A 171 -1.28 -11.37 24.19
N LYS A 172 -2.26 -11.13 23.31
CA LYS A 172 -2.12 -11.40 21.87
C LYS A 172 -0.96 -10.62 21.28
N GLY A 173 -0.86 -9.31 21.56
CA GLY A 173 0.24 -8.47 21.05
C GLY A 173 1.62 -8.97 21.47
N LEU A 174 1.79 -9.36 22.73
CA LEU A 174 3.06 -9.93 23.23
C LEU A 174 3.39 -11.27 22.58
N ALA A 175 2.41 -12.18 22.46
CA ALA A 175 2.59 -13.48 21.82
C ALA A 175 2.94 -13.34 20.33
N ASP A 176 2.22 -12.48 19.61
CA ASP A 176 2.48 -12.19 18.20
C ASP A 176 3.86 -11.57 17.99
N THR A 177 4.28 -10.64 18.87
CA THR A 177 5.63 -10.06 18.81
C THR A 177 6.70 -11.15 18.94
N ALA A 178 6.55 -12.04 19.92
CA ALA A 178 7.51 -13.11 20.15
C ALA A 178 7.58 -14.12 18.98
N LEU A 179 6.44 -14.49 18.40
CA LEU A 179 6.37 -15.47 17.31
C LEU A 179 6.74 -14.87 15.94
N LYS A 180 6.25 -13.67 15.62
CA LYS A 180 6.43 -13.06 14.29
C LYS A 180 7.84 -12.51 14.08
N THR A 181 8.55 -12.15 15.15
CA THR A 181 9.98 -11.75 15.07
C THR A 181 10.82 -12.84 14.39
N ALA A 182 10.56 -14.12 14.68
CA ALA A 182 11.26 -15.24 14.05
C ALA A 182 11.02 -15.29 12.53
N ASN A 183 9.79 -15.02 12.08
CA ASN A 183 9.45 -15.00 10.66
C ASN A 183 10.17 -13.87 9.92
N SER A 184 10.26 -12.68 10.52
CA SER A 184 10.99 -11.55 9.92
C SER A 184 12.50 -11.78 9.87
N GLY A 185 13.09 -12.30 10.95
CA GLY A 185 14.51 -12.69 10.96
C GLY A 185 14.82 -13.75 9.91
N TYR A 186 13.91 -14.72 9.75
CA TYR A 186 14.04 -15.75 8.73
C TYR A 186 13.92 -15.19 7.30
N LEU A 187 13.00 -14.24 7.05
CA LEU A 187 12.91 -13.52 5.79
C LEU A 187 14.19 -12.74 5.49
N THR A 188 14.72 -12.01 6.48
CA THR A 188 15.98 -11.25 6.35
C THR A 188 17.13 -12.15 5.92
N ARG A 189 17.26 -13.32 6.56
CA ARG A 189 18.26 -14.32 6.18
C ARG A 189 18.10 -14.75 4.71
N ARG A 190 16.88 -15.07 4.27
CA ARG A 190 16.59 -15.48 2.88
C ARG A 190 16.92 -14.37 1.87
N LEU A 191 16.61 -13.11 2.21
CA LEU A 191 16.93 -11.97 1.37
C LEU A 191 18.45 -11.82 1.19
N VAL A 192 19.22 -11.96 2.27
CA VAL A 192 20.70 -11.92 2.21
C VAL A 192 21.23 -13.06 1.35
N ASP A 193 20.72 -14.29 1.52
CA ASP A 193 21.17 -15.46 0.76
C ASP A 193 20.97 -15.30 -0.76
N VAL A 194 19.90 -14.62 -1.19
CA VAL A 194 19.64 -14.33 -2.61
C VAL A 194 20.47 -13.14 -3.12
N ALA A 195 20.65 -12.11 -2.30
CA ALA A 195 21.22 -10.84 -2.75
C ALA A 195 22.73 -10.69 -2.53
N GLN A 196 23.37 -11.58 -1.76
CA GLN A 196 24.79 -11.47 -1.38
C GLN A 196 25.75 -11.32 -2.59
N ASP A 197 25.43 -11.89 -3.75
CA ASP A 197 26.30 -11.82 -4.93
C ASP A 197 26.16 -10.49 -5.70
N VAL A 198 25.29 -9.60 -5.25
CA VAL A 198 25.08 -8.29 -5.88
C VAL A 198 26.04 -7.25 -5.30
N VAL A 199 27.14 -7.04 -6.03
CA VAL A 199 28.17 -6.04 -5.74
C VAL A 199 28.22 -5.02 -6.89
N VAL A 200 28.59 -3.78 -6.60
CA VAL A 200 28.81 -2.79 -7.67
C VAL A 200 30.09 -3.14 -8.43
N SER A 201 29.97 -3.54 -9.70
CA SER A 201 31.09 -4.12 -10.46
C SER A 201 31.68 -3.18 -11.51
N GLU A 202 30.90 -2.27 -12.07
CA GLU A 202 31.32 -1.36 -13.13
C GLU A 202 30.67 0.02 -12.99
N HIS A 203 31.18 1.02 -13.70
CA HIS A 203 30.64 2.38 -13.61
C HIS A 203 29.33 2.53 -14.40
N ASP A 204 29.35 2.11 -15.66
CA ASP A 204 28.20 2.14 -16.56
C ASP A 204 28.08 0.81 -17.32
N CYS A 205 26.87 0.25 -17.34
CA CYS A 205 26.55 -0.97 -18.09
C CYS A 205 26.10 -0.69 -19.53
N GLY A 206 25.94 0.58 -19.93
CA GLY A 206 25.53 0.98 -21.28
C GLY A 206 24.09 0.58 -21.65
N THR A 207 23.23 0.36 -20.65
CA THR A 207 21.83 -0.02 -20.91
C THR A 207 21.06 1.13 -21.58
N PHE A 208 20.24 0.78 -22.58
CA PHE A 208 19.27 1.69 -23.21
C PHE A 208 17.86 1.54 -22.62
N ASP A 209 17.70 0.67 -21.62
CA ASP A 209 16.43 0.43 -20.96
C ASP A 209 16.27 1.30 -19.71
N TYR A 210 15.07 1.86 -19.53
CA TYR A 210 14.69 2.72 -18.43
C TYR A 210 13.44 2.20 -17.70
N ILE A 211 13.18 2.77 -16.53
CA ILE A 211 11.91 2.64 -15.81
C ILE A 211 11.31 4.03 -15.64
N GLU A 212 10.04 4.16 -16.00
CA GLU A 212 9.22 5.32 -15.66
C GLU A 212 8.70 5.16 -14.23
N ILE A 213 9.00 6.16 -13.39
CA ILE A 213 8.53 6.30 -12.02
C ILE A 213 7.66 7.54 -11.91
N GLY A 214 6.54 7.39 -11.18
CA GLY A 214 5.63 8.47 -10.78
C GLY A 214 5.40 8.44 -9.26
N SER A 215 4.61 9.38 -8.76
CA SER A 215 4.09 9.32 -7.40
C SER A 215 3.31 8.02 -7.17
N LEU A 216 3.45 7.43 -5.98
CA LEU A 216 2.69 6.25 -5.57
C LEU A 216 1.33 6.70 -5.03
N ILE A 217 0.25 6.34 -5.71
CA ILE A 217 -1.12 6.74 -5.38
C ILE A 217 -1.93 5.48 -5.05
N GLU A 218 -2.57 5.44 -3.89
CA GLU A 218 -3.54 4.41 -3.51
C GLU A 218 -4.87 5.08 -3.13
N GLY A 219 -5.98 4.67 -3.74
CA GLY A 219 -7.32 5.16 -3.37
C GLY A 219 -7.52 6.68 -3.48
N GLY A 220 -6.66 7.39 -4.25
CA GLY A 220 -6.68 8.86 -4.36
C GLY A 220 -5.74 9.58 -3.37
N GLU A 221 -5.12 8.87 -2.42
CA GLU A 221 -4.09 9.41 -1.53
C GLU A 221 -2.70 9.24 -2.15
N VAL A 222 -1.89 10.30 -2.13
CA VAL A 222 -0.47 10.20 -2.54
C VAL A 222 0.31 9.68 -1.35
N ILE A 223 0.60 8.38 -1.35
CA ILE A 223 1.39 7.73 -0.29
C ILE A 223 2.83 8.25 -0.32
N GLU A 224 3.42 8.28 -1.51
CA GLU A 224 4.79 8.71 -1.70
C GLU A 224 4.89 9.62 -2.93
N ARG A 225 5.37 10.83 -2.69
CA ARG A 225 5.57 11.84 -3.72
C ARG A 225 6.76 11.46 -4.61
N LEU A 226 6.75 11.98 -5.84
CA LEU A 226 7.80 11.74 -6.82
C LEU A 226 9.20 12.14 -6.33
N ASP A 227 9.32 13.27 -5.61
CA ASP A 227 10.55 13.83 -5.07
C ASP A 227 11.35 12.83 -4.20
N ALA A 228 10.65 12.14 -3.29
CA ALA A 228 11.24 11.13 -2.41
C ALA A 228 11.72 9.89 -3.18
N ARG A 229 11.00 9.47 -4.23
CA ARG A 229 11.32 8.28 -5.03
C ARG A 229 12.51 8.50 -5.96
N ILE A 230 12.65 9.70 -6.54
CA ILE A 230 13.71 10.01 -7.51
C ILE A 230 15.02 10.48 -6.87
N LEU A 231 15.01 10.91 -5.61
CA LEU A 231 16.21 11.41 -4.94
C LEU A 231 17.37 10.39 -4.97
N GLY A 232 18.53 10.83 -5.44
CA GLY A 232 19.73 9.99 -5.54
C GLY A 232 19.63 8.89 -6.60
N ARG A 233 18.69 8.99 -7.54
CA ARG A 233 18.65 8.20 -8.78
C ARG A 233 19.36 8.95 -9.90
N VAL A 234 19.59 8.25 -11.01
CA VAL A 234 20.26 8.81 -12.19
C VAL A 234 19.26 8.95 -13.32
N SER A 235 19.24 10.12 -13.96
CA SER A 235 18.35 10.38 -15.09
C SER A 235 18.75 9.56 -16.33
N PHE A 236 17.76 9.00 -17.03
CA PHE A 236 18.00 8.32 -18.30
C PHE A 236 18.02 9.27 -19.51
N GLU A 237 17.29 10.38 -19.44
CA GLU A 237 17.20 11.40 -20.50
C GLU A 237 17.41 12.82 -19.94
N ASP A 238 17.64 13.79 -20.83
CA ASP A 238 17.74 15.19 -20.42
C ASP A 238 16.35 15.68 -19.98
N MET A 239 16.20 16.05 -18.72
CA MET A 239 14.97 16.66 -18.22
C MET A 239 14.98 18.14 -18.56
N LYS A 240 13.97 18.62 -19.27
CA LYS A 240 13.87 20.02 -19.71
C LYS A 240 12.66 20.69 -19.09
N ASP A 241 12.89 21.88 -18.57
CA ASP A 241 11.83 22.79 -18.15
C ASP A 241 10.93 23.17 -19.36
N PRO A 242 9.65 23.51 -19.18
CA PRO A 242 8.80 24.13 -20.21
C PRO A 242 9.47 25.22 -21.06
N ASP A 243 10.40 26.00 -20.50
CA ASP A 243 11.16 27.05 -21.21
C ASP A 243 12.34 26.49 -22.06
N GLY A 244 12.56 25.18 -22.02
CA GLY A 244 13.59 24.46 -22.77
C GLY A 244 14.95 24.37 -22.10
N ALA A 245 15.12 24.95 -20.91
CA ALA A 245 16.32 24.83 -20.09
C ALA A 245 16.48 23.40 -19.56
N VAL A 246 17.69 22.83 -19.63
CA VAL A 246 17.94 21.49 -19.09
C VAL A 246 18.10 21.60 -17.58
N ILE A 247 17.26 20.87 -16.84
CA ILE A 247 17.28 20.78 -15.37
C ILE A 247 18.30 19.74 -14.93
N VAL A 248 18.25 18.55 -15.53
CA VAL A 248 19.14 17.42 -15.24
C VAL A 248 19.61 16.80 -16.55
N HIS A 249 20.92 16.64 -16.71
CA HIS A 249 21.47 15.98 -17.88
C HIS A 249 21.28 14.46 -17.83
N LYS A 250 21.32 13.83 -19.00
CA LYS A 250 21.38 12.38 -19.13
C LYS A 250 22.58 11.82 -18.36
N ASN A 251 22.35 10.74 -17.61
CA ASN A 251 23.31 10.09 -16.73
C ASN A 251 23.80 10.93 -15.55
N GLU A 252 23.14 12.04 -15.23
CA GLU A 252 23.41 12.85 -14.05
C GLU A 252 22.58 12.37 -12.83
N GLU A 253 23.14 12.52 -11.64
CA GLU A 253 22.47 12.24 -10.38
C GLU A 253 21.42 13.31 -10.04
N ILE A 254 20.24 12.88 -9.61
CA ILE A 254 19.17 13.76 -9.14
C ILE A 254 19.46 14.11 -7.68
N THR A 255 19.88 15.36 -7.45
CA THR A 255 20.20 15.93 -6.14
C THR A 255 19.05 16.77 -5.58
N GLU A 256 19.15 17.18 -4.33
CA GLU A 256 18.13 17.99 -3.63
C GLU A 256 17.87 19.34 -4.32
N SER A 257 18.87 19.91 -5.02
CA SER A 257 18.68 21.12 -5.82
C SER A 257 17.86 20.89 -7.08
N HIS A 258 17.97 19.71 -7.69
CA HIS A 258 17.18 19.36 -8.89
C HIS A 258 15.71 19.12 -8.54
N LEU A 259 15.41 18.62 -7.33
CA LEU A 259 14.03 18.29 -6.93
C LEU A 259 13.07 19.50 -7.01
N LYS A 260 13.49 20.67 -6.52
CA LYS A 260 12.66 21.88 -6.55
C LYS A 260 12.32 22.29 -7.99
N LEU A 261 13.32 22.24 -8.87
CA LEU A 261 13.15 22.58 -10.28
C LEU A 261 12.25 21.56 -11.01
N ILE A 262 12.36 20.27 -10.67
CA ILE A 262 11.51 19.21 -11.24
C ILE A 262 10.05 19.40 -10.80
N GLU A 263 9.83 19.80 -9.55
CA GLU A 263 8.50 20.09 -9.00
C GLU A 263 7.87 21.33 -9.66
N GLU A 264 8.64 22.43 -9.79
CA GLU A 264 8.22 23.65 -10.48
C GLU A 264 7.91 23.42 -11.97
N ALA A 265 8.68 22.55 -12.63
CA ALA A 265 8.45 22.17 -14.03
C ALA A 265 7.21 21.27 -14.23
N GLY A 266 6.61 20.74 -13.16
CA GLY A 266 5.36 19.96 -13.22
C GLY A 266 5.51 18.56 -13.81
N PHE A 267 6.65 17.89 -13.60
CA PHE A 267 6.83 16.51 -14.06
C PHE A 267 5.99 15.51 -13.24
N GLU A 268 5.06 14.80 -13.90
CA GLU A 268 4.32 13.70 -13.26
C GLU A 268 5.10 12.39 -13.23
N LYS A 269 5.86 12.12 -14.30
CA LYS A 269 6.61 10.88 -14.50
C LYS A 269 8.01 11.17 -15.03
N VAL A 270 8.98 10.42 -14.52
CA VAL A 270 10.39 10.60 -14.84
C VAL A 270 10.99 9.26 -15.26
N LYS A 271 11.79 9.28 -16.35
CA LYS A 271 12.56 8.12 -16.81
C LYS A 271 13.89 8.06 -16.07
N ILE A 272 14.07 7.02 -15.27
CA ILE A 272 15.30 6.81 -14.51
C ILE A 272 16.02 5.54 -14.94
N ARG A 273 17.31 5.49 -14.61
CA ARG A 273 18.07 4.25 -14.59
C ARG A 273 17.74 3.47 -13.32
N SER A 274 17.55 2.17 -13.46
CA SER A 274 17.19 1.28 -12.35
C SER A 274 18.12 0.06 -12.30
N VAL A 275 18.21 -0.54 -11.12
CA VAL A 275 18.88 -1.83 -10.90
C VAL A 275 18.22 -2.94 -11.72
N LEU A 276 16.92 -2.83 -11.99
CA LEU A 276 16.16 -3.81 -12.77
C LEU A 276 16.59 -3.85 -14.25
N THR A 277 16.87 -2.68 -14.85
CA THR A 277 17.26 -2.58 -16.27
C THR A 277 18.78 -2.65 -16.50
N CYS A 278 19.55 -2.86 -15.44
CA CYS A 278 20.99 -2.93 -15.51
C CYS A 278 21.45 -4.17 -16.31
N ARG A 279 22.31 -3.98 -17.32
CA ARG A 279 22.86 -5.06 -18.15
C ARG A 279 24.20 -5.61 -17.65
N SER A 280 24.61 -5.24 -16.45
CA SER A 280 25.83 -5.78 -15.85
C SER A 280 25.72 -7.28 -15.66
N ARG A 281 26.72 -8.03 -16.13
CA ARG A 281 26.76 -9.50 -16.06
C ARG A 281 26.76 -9.99 -14.62
N ARG A 282 27.47 -9.29 -13.73
CA ARG A 282 27.59 -9.66 -12.33
C ARG A 282 27.42 -8.42 -11.48
N GLY A 283 26.46 -8.48 -10.58
CA GLY A 283 26.11 -7.36 -9.74
C GLY A 283 25.39 -6.25 -10.50
N VAL A 284 25.79 -5.00 -10.24
CA VAL A 284 25.16 -3.79 -10.80
C VAL A 284 26.21 -2.72 -11.13
N CYS A 285 25.86 -1.78 -11.99
CA CYS A 285 26.71 -0.62 -12.25
C CYS A 285 26.38 0.57 -11.33
N VAL A 286 27.33 1.49 -11.17
CA VAL A 286 27.18 2.71 -10.36
C VAL A 286 25.98 3.53 -10.81
N LEU A 287 25.83 3.78 -12.12
CA LEU A 287 24.77 4.64 -12.64
C LEU A 287 23.36 4.05 -12.53
N CYS A 288 23.20 2.73 -12.57
CA CYS A 288 21.89 2.10 -12.36
C CYS A 288 21.46 2.07 -10.89
N TYR A 289 22.40 2.07 -9.95
CA TYR A 289 22.12 2.12 -8.52
C TYR A 289 21.98 3.56 -7.99
N GLY A 290 22.81 4.47 -8.50
CA GLY A 290 22.87 5.88 -8.13
C GLY A 290 23.60 6.13 -6.82
N ARG A 291 23.02 6.98 -5.97
CA ARG A 291 23.57 7.42 -4.69
C ARG A 291 23.54 6.31 -3.64
N ASP A 292 24.64 6.17 -2.90
CA ASP A 292 24.68 5.50 -1.62
C ASP A 292 24.03 6.40 -0.55
N LEU A 293 22.90 5.94 -0.02
CA LEU A 293 22.10 6.69 0.95
C LEU A 293 22.78 6.87 2.31
N ALA A 294 23.76 6.01 2.65
CA ALA A 294 24.49 6.11 3.91
C ALA A 294 25.59 7.18 3.88
N ARG A 295 26.28 7.31 2.73
CA ARG A 295 27.42 8.24 2.56
C ARG A 295 27.06 9.54 1.83
N GLY A 296 25.91 9.57 1.16
CA GLY A 296 25.44 10.75 0.45
C GLY A 296 26.20 11.07 -0.85
N ARG A 297 26.88 10.10 -1.45
CA ARG A 297 27.60 10.22 -2.74
C ARG A 297 27.25 9.05 -3.66
N LEU A 298 27.59 9.13 -4.94
CA LEU A 298 27.48 7.98 -5.85
C LEU A 298 28.14 6.73 -5.26
N VAL A 299 27.49 5.59 -5.47
CA VAL A 299 27.96 4.32 -4.91
C VAL A 299 29.35 3.98 -5.43
N SER A 300 30.22 3.52 -4.53
CA SER A 300 31.58 3.15 -4.89
C SER A 300 31.62 1.75 -5.52
N LEU A 301 32.58 1.53 -6.44
CA LEU A 301 32.84 0.19 -6.95
C LEU A 301 33.21 -0.73 -5.80
N GLY A 302 32.78 -2.00 -5.86
CA GLY A 302 33.00 -2.98 -4.81
C GLY A 302 32.03 -2.91 -3.63
N GLU A 303 31.09 -1.96 -3.58
CA GLU A 303 30.10 -1.90 -2.51
C GLU A 303 29.12 -3.08 -2.59
N ALA A 304 28.87 -3.76 -1.47
CA ALA A 304 27.98 -4.92 -1.38
C ALA A 304 26.49 -4.50 -1.25
N VAL A 305 25.97 -3.85 -2.30
CA VAL A 305 24.62 -3.28 -2.33
C VAL A 305 23.50 -4.30 -2.11
N GLY A 306 23.72 -5.57 -2.44
CA GLY A 306 22.75 -6.64 -2.19
C GLY A 306 22.54 -6.94 -0.71
N ILE A 307 23.62 -6.96 0.07
CA ILE A 307 23.51 -7.14 1.54
C ILE A 307 22.82 -5.92 2.15
N ILE A 308 23.21 -4.72 1.73
CA ILE A 308 22.58 -3.47 2.19
C ILE A 308 21.08 -3.51 1.89
N ALA A 309 20.69 -3.86 0.67
CA ALA A 309 19.28 -3.99 0.29
C ALA A 309 18.51 -5.00 1.15
N ALA A 310 19.07 -6.19 1.37
CA ALA A 310 18.43 -7.21 2.21
C ALA A 310 18.25 -6.73 3.66
N GLN A 311 19.24 -6.03 4.22
CA GLN A 311 19.16 -5.47 5.58
C GLN A 311 18.16 -4.32 5.67
N SER A 312 18.17 -3.41 4.69
CA SER A 312 17.24 -2.27 4.62
C SER A 312 15.78 -2.69 4.47
N ILE A 313 15.51 -3.92 4.03
CA ILE A 313 14.15 -4.51 3.98
C ILE A 313 13.86 -5.30 5.25
N GLY A 314 14.83 -6.10 5.72
CA GLY A 314 14.65 -7.05 6.82
C GLY A 314 14.65 -6.44 8.23
N GLU A 315 15.53 -5.47 8.50
CA GLU A 315 15.59 -4.79 9.81
C GLU A 315 14.30 -4.02 10.10
N PRO A 316 13.78 -3.19 9.17
CA PRO A 316 12.50 -2.53 9.40
C PRO A 316 11.35 -3.51 9.45
N GLY A 317 11.37 -4.58 8.64
CA GLY A 317 10.36 -5.65 8.72
C GLY A 317 10.26 -6.27 10.12
N THR A 318 11.40 -6.41 10.80
CA THR A 318 11.44 -6.92 12.18
C THR A 318 10.95 -5.88 13.16
N GLN A 319 11.34 -4.62 12.95
CA GLN A 319 10.87 -3.50 13.75
C GLN A 319 9.33 -3.32 13.66
N LEU A 320 8.73 -3.53 12.50
CA LEU A 320 7.28 -3.51 12.31
C LEU A 320 6.58 -4.56 13.18
N THR A 321 7.12 -5.77 13.23
CA THR A 321 6.57 -6.84 14.08
C THR A 321 6.70 -6.56 15.58
N MET A 322 7.59 -5.65 15.98
CA MET A 322 7.74 -5.24 17.39
C MET A 322 6.92 -3.99 17.74
N ARG A 323 6.98 -2.94 16.91
CA ARG A 323 6.36 -1.64 17.22
C ARG A 323 4.84 -1.68 17.20
N THR A 324 4.22 -2.32 16.21
CA THR A 324 2.76 -2.20 16.07
C THR A 324 1.99 -2.97 17.14
N PHE A 325 2.58 -4.00 17.72
CA PHE A 325 1.90 -4.88 18.67
C PHE A 325 2.02 -4.42 20.13
N HIS A 326 2.77 -3.34 20.39
CA HIS A 326 2.93 -2.74 21.72
C HIS A 326 1.85 -1.70 22.09
N ILE A 327 0.88 -1.45 21.22
CA ILE A 327 -0.24 -0.52 21.48
C ILE A 327 -1.27 -1.13 22.48
N GLY A 328 -1.00 -2.32 23.02
CA GLY A 328 -1.73 -2.89 24.15
C GLY A 328 -3.15 -3.35 23.81
N GLY A 329 -3.41 -3.68 22.54
CA GLY A 329 -4.70 -4.17 22.07
C GLY A 329 -5.71 -3.11 21.69
N ALA A 330 -5.38 -1.82 21.80
CA ALA A 330 -6.25 -0.73 21.37
C ALA A 330 -6.36 -0.73 19.84
N ALA A 331 -7.58 -0.96 19.35
CA ALA A 331 -7.87 -0.94 17.93
C ALA A 331 -8.05 0.51 17.49
N SER A 332 -7.28 0.93 16.49
CA SER A 332 -7.49 2.19 15.79
C SER A 332 -7.92 1.84 14.38
N ARG A 333 -9.22 1.89 14.12
CA ARG A 333 -9.72 1.77 12.75
C ARG A 333 -9.41 3.09 12.03
N ARG A 334 -8.72 3.04 10.89
CA ARG A 334 -8.66 4.19 10.00
C ARG A 334 -10.06 4.33 9.42
N VAL A 335 -10.74 5.45 9.68
CA VAL A 335 -12.10 5.70 9.20
C VAL A 335 -12.06 5.61 7.67
N GLU A 336 -12.88 4.73 7.09
CA GLU A 336 -13.01 4.70 5.63
C GLU A 336 -13.61 6.02 5.18
N GLN A 337 -12.90 6.73 4.30
CA GLN A 337 -13.38 8.00 3.78
C GLN A 337 -14.68 7.77 3.01
N SER A 338 -15.72 8.50 3.41
CA SER A 338 -17.00 8.58 2.72
C SER A 338 -17.10 9.80 1.82
N THR A 339 -16.09 10.69 1.84
CA THR A 339 -16.06 11.95 1.11
C THR A 339 -14.80 12.08 0.26
N LEU A 340 -14.95 12.71 -0.90
CA LEU A 340 -13.87 13.14 -1.79
C LEU A 340 -13.72 14.65 -1.67
N GLU A 341 -12.53 15.16 -1.34
CA GLU A 341 -12.26 16.59 -1.13
C GLU A 341 -11.16 17.09 -2.10
N THR A 342 -11.26 18.36 -2.51
CA THR A 342 -10.26 19.05 -3.35
C THR A 342 -9.00 19.36 -2.55
N ARG A 343 -7.81 19.28 -3.17
CA ARG A 343 -6.57 19.73 -2.52
C ARG A 343 -6.05 21.05 -3.06
N ASN A 344 -6.41 21.41 -4.27
CA ASN A 344 -6.05 22.68 -4.88
C ASN A 344 -7.29 23.43 -5.35
N ASP A 345 -7.14 24.74 -5.46
CA ASP A 345 -8.09 25.61 -6.13
C ASP A 345 -8.11 25.33 -7.64
N GLY A 346 -9.29 25.46 -8.24
CA GLY A 346 -9.44 25.35 -9.67
C GLY A 346 -10.88 25.17 -10.14
N ILE A 347 -11.02 24.91 -11.44
CA ILE A 347 -12.31 24.70 -12.11
C ILE A 347 -12.52 23.21 -12.31
N VAL A 348 -13.62 22.68 -11.79
CA VAL A 348 -13.95 21.27 -11.93
C VAL A 348 -14.42 20.95 -13.34
N LYS A 349 -13.92 19.86 -13.90
CA LYS A 349 -14.36 19.28 -15.16
C LYS A 349 -14.69 17.81 -15.01
N PHE A 350 -15.88 17.43 -15.44
CA PHE A 350 -16.28 16.05 -15.52
C PHE A 350 -15.78 15.41 -16.81
N ILE A 351 -14.90 14.41 -16.67
CA ILE A 351 -14.43 13.57 -17.77
C ILE A 351 -15.23 12.28 -17.71
N ASN A 352 -16.09 12.08 -18.71
CA ASN A 352 -16.88 10.85 -18.85
C ASN A 352 -17.79 10.54 -17.65
N VAL A 353 -18.17 11.51 -16.80
CA VAL A 353 -19.10 11.27 -15.68
C VAL A 353 -20.54 11.32 -16.19
N ARG A 354 -21.33 10.29 -15.91
CA ARG A 354 -22.78 10.27 -16.11
C ARG A 354 -23.46 10.36 -14.75
N ALA A 355 -24.17 11.46 -14.51
CA ALA A 355 -24.91 11.68 -13.27
C ALA A 355 -26.41 11.81 -13.54
N ILE A 356 -27.24 11.24 -12.66
CA ILE A 356 -28.69 11.36 -12.69
C ILE A 356 -29.17 12.02 -11.40
N LEU A 357 -30.19 12.87 -11.49
CA LEU A 357 -30.78 13.53 -10.32
C LEU A 357 -31.70 12.56 -9.58
N ASN A 358 -31.45 12.37 -8.29
CA ASN A 358 -32.33 11.59 -7.42
C ASN A 358 -33.59 12.40 -7.02
N ARG A 359 -34.55 11.78 -6.30
CA ARG A 359 -35.77 12.41 -5.78
C ARG A 359 -35.53 13.70 -4.98
N GLU A 360 -34.38 13.79 -4.31
CA GLU A 360 -33.95 14.93 -3.50
C GLU A 360 -33.25 16.04 -4.33
N GLY A 361 -33.11 15.86 -5.65
CA GLY A 361 -32.41 16.80 -6.53
C GLY A 361 -30.88 16.73 -6.45
N VAL A 362 -30.33 15.70 -5.80
CA VAL A 362 -28.89 15.46 -5.70
C VAL A 362 -28.41 14.63 -6.91
N PRO A 363 -27.37 15.06 -7.64
CA PRO A 363 -26.80 14.27 -8.74
C PRO A 363 -26.02 13.05 -8.21
N VAL A 364 -26.35 11.87 -8.71
CA VAL A 364 -25.74 10.58 -8.34
C VAL A 364 -25.02 9.99 -9.54
N VAL A 365 -23.77 9.55 -9.34
CA VAL A 365 -22.91 8.97 -10.40
C VAL A 365 -23.39 7.57 -10.79
N MET A 366 -23.62 7.35 -12.09
CA MET A 366 -24.16 6.11 -12.66
C MET A 366 -23.12 5.31 -13.45
N ASN A 367 -21.89 5.78 -13.57
CA ASN A 367 -20.85 5.06 -14.29
C ASN A 367 -19.57 4.93 -13.46
N ARG A 368 -18.84 3.83 -13.65
CA ARG A 368 -17.62 3.52 -12.88
C ARG A 368 -16.36 4.22 -13.41
N ASN A 369 -16.36 4.60 -14.68
CA ASN A 369 -15.19 5.17 -15.37
C ASN A 369 -15.30 6.70 -15.50
N GLY A 370 -16.06 7.34 -14.61
CA GLY A 370 -16.14 8.79 -14.53
C GLY A 370 -14.95 9.34 -13.77
N GLU A 371 -14.34 10.40 -14.27
CA GLU A 371 -13.24 11.10 -13.63
C GLU A 371 -13.61 12.58 -13.42
N ILE A 372 -13.20 13.14 -12.29
CA ILE A 372 -13.30 14.56 -11.98
C ILE A 372 -11.90 15.14 -12.08
N ALA A 373 -11.66 16.01 -13.06
CA ALA A 373 -10.42 16.74 -13.18
C ALA A 373 -10.58 18.17 -12.65
N ILE A 374 -9.58 18.68 -11.94
CA ILE A 374 -9.52 20.08 -11.53
C ILE A 374 -8.54 20.77 -12.46
N MET A 375 -9.00 21.80 -13.18
CA MET A 375 -8.19 22.57 -14.10
C MET A 375 -7.81 23.92 -13.50
N ASP A 376 -6.62 24.39 -13.82
CA ASP A 376 -6.18 25.76 -13.54
C ASP A 376 -6.84 26.76 -14.51
N ASP A 377 -6.71 28.06 -14.24
CA ASP A 377 -7.22 29.15 -15.09
C ASP A 377 -6.66 29.11 -16.52
N ALA A 378 -5.49 28.47 -16.71
CA ALA A 378 -4.84 28.26 -18.00
C ALA A 378 -5.32 26.98 -18.74
N GLY A 379 -6.32 26.25 -18.20
CA GLY A 379 -6.85 25.03 -18.80
C GLY A 379 -5.93 23.80 -18.68
N ARG A 380 -4.90 23.86 -17.82
CA ARG A 380 -4.06 22.71 -17.46
C ARG A 380 -4.72 21.91 -16.35
N GLU A 381 -4.71 20.59 -16.45
CA GLU A 381 -5.19 19.72 -15.38
C GLU A 381 -4.19 19.75 -14.22
N ARG A 382 -4.65 20.12 -13.02
CA ARG A 382 -3.87 20.05 -11.78
C ARG A 382 -4.11 18.74 -11.05
N GLU A 383 -5.37 18.29 -10.99
CA GLU A 383 -5.77 17.10 -10.23
C GLU A 383 -6.74 16.25 -11.04
N ARG A 384 -6.72 14.94 -10.80
CA ARG A 384 -7.64 13.98 -11.41
C ARG A 384 -8.05 12.93 -10.39
N TYR A 385 -9.35 12.81 -10.19
CA TYR A 385 -9.96 11.89 -9.23
C TYR A 385 -10.91 10.94 -9.96
N SER A 386 -10.84 9.64 -9.65
CA SER A 386 -11.83 8.67 -10.15
C SER A 386 -13.09 8.71 -9.29
N THR A 387 -14.26 8.71 -9.93
CA THR A 387 -15.56 8.69 -9.24
C THR A 387 -15.99 7.26 -8.92
N ILE A 388 -16.72 7.11 -7.81
CA ILE A 388 -17.29 5.83 -7.39
C ILE A 388 -18.75 5.76 -7.86
N TYR A 389 -19.16 4.59 -8.36
CA TYR A 389 -20.55 4.33 -8.72
C TYR A 389 -21.47 4.51 -7.51
N GLY A 390 -22.50 5.34 -7.68
CA GLY A 390 -23.47 5.70 -6.65
C GLY A 390 -23.02 6.78 -5.67
N ALA A 391 -21.88 7.42 -5.91
CA ALA A 391 -21.49 8.61 -5.18
C ALA A 391 -22.45 9.77 -5.48
N LYS A 392 -22.85 10.50 -4.44
CA LYS A 392 -23.62 11.74 -4.50
C LYS A 392 -22.65 12.90 -4.76
N LEU A 393 -22.76 13.55 -5.90
CA LEU A 393 -21.97 14.73 -6.24
C LEU A 393 -22.56 15.96 -5.54
N ARG A 394 -21.70 16.74 -4.87
CA ARG A 394 -22.08 18.00 -4.22
C ARG A 394 -21.86 19.22 -5.12
N ILE A 395 -21.06 19.04 -6.17
CA ILE A 395 -20.63 20.08 -7.11
C ILE A 395 -21.18 19.87 -8.52
N LYS A 396 -21.07 20.89 -9.37
CA LYS A 396 -21.46 20.85 -10.79
C LYS A 396 -20.24 20.94 -11.72
N ASP A 397 -20.41 20.44 -12.94
CA ASP A 397 -19.41 20.59 -14.00
C ASP A 397 -19.17 22.07 -14.32
N GLY A 398 -17.90 22.48 -14.36
CA GLY A 398 -17.47 23.87 -14.56
C GLY A 398 -17.54 24.77 -13.32
N GLN A 399 -17.82 24.24 -12.14
CA GLN A 399 -17.81 25.00 -10.88
C GLN A 399 -16.37 25.29 -10.42
N ALA A 400 -16.11 26.52 -9.98
CA ALA A 400 -14.87 26.86 -9.27
C ALA A 400 -14.95 26.33 -7.83
N VAL A 401 -13.92 25.63 -7.40
CA VAL A 401 -13.81 25.03 -6.06
C VAL A 401 -12.59 25.57 -5.33
N GLU A 402 -12.73 25.75 -4.03
CA GLU A 402 -11.63 26.10 -3.13
C GLU A 402 -10.99 24.83 -2.55
N GLU A 403 -9.80 24.96 -1.96
CA GLU A 403 -9.13 23.86 -1.25
C GLU A 403 -10.01 23.34 -0.09
N GLY A 404 -10.20 22.02 -0.02
CA GLY A 404 -10.99 21.34 1.02
C GLY A 404 -12.49 21.25 0.76
N GLU A 405 -12.98 21.65 -0.41
CA GLU A 405 -14.39 21.53 -0.78
C GLU A 405 -14.76 20.07 -1.14
N VAL A 406 -15.90 19.60 -0.62
CA VAL A 406 -16.36 18.22 -0.84
C VAL A 406 -16.92 18.08 -2.25
N LEU A 407 -16.29 17.24 -3.07
CA LEU A 407 -16.69 16.91 -4.44
C LEU A 407 -17.82 15.87 -4.49
N ALA A 408 -17.64 14.77 -3.75
CA ALA A 408 -18.52 13.60 -3.79
C ALA A 408 -18.62 12.91 -2.43
N GLU A 409 -19.76 12.28 -2.15
CA GLU A 409 -20.05 11.56 -0.90
C GLU A 409 -20.68 10.18 -1.20
N TRP A 410 -20.28 9.12 -0.51
CA TRP A 410 -20.84 7.77 -0.67
C TRP A 410 -20.87 6.99 0.65
N ASP A 411 -21.63 5.88 0.66
CA ASP A 411 -21.61 4.92 1.76
C ASP A 411 -20.43 3.95 1.57
N PRO A 412 -19.44 3.92 2.48
CA PRO A 412 -18.26 3.06 2.34
C PRO A 412 -18.58 1.57 2.53
N TYR A 413 -19.64 1.23 3.26
CA TYR A 413 -19.94 -0.14 3.68
C TYR A 413 -20.86 -0.89 2.74
N THR A 414 -21.52 -0.19 1.82
CA THR A 414 -22.44 -0.82 0.88
C THR A 414 -22.11 -0.41 -0.55
N ILE A 415 -22.23 -1.36 -1.48
CA ILE A 415 -22.28 -1.04 -2.91
C ILE A 415 -23.76 -0.94 -3.26
N PRO A 416 -24.30 0.28 -3.46
CA PRO A 416 -25.67 0.43 -3.88
C PRO A 416 -25.82 0.00 -5.34
N ILE A 417 -26.87 -0.76 -5.64
CA ILE A 417 -27.35 -0.99 -6.99
C ILE A 417 -28.49 -0.01 -7.23
N LEU A 418 -28.21 1.03 -8.01
CA LEU A 418 -29.12 2.13 -8.28
C LEU A 418 -29.99 1.90 -9.51
N SER A 419 -31.13 2.56 -9.53
CA SER A 419 -32.01 2.67 -10.68
C SER A 419 -31.60 3.81 -11.61
N GLU A 420 -31.51 3.56 -12.91
CA GLU A 420 -31.37 4.58 -13.96
C GLU A 420 -32.71 5.18 -14.38
N GLU A 421 -33.85 4.56 -14.04
CA GLU A 421 -35.16 4.91 -14.58
C GLU A 421 -36.25 4.99 -13.51
N THR A 422 -37.20 5.90 -13.70
CA THR A 422 -38.40 5.97 -12.87
C THR A 422 -39.45 4.96 -13.37
N GLY A 423 -39.98 4.12 -12.50
CA GLY A 423 -41.02 3.15 -12.88
C GLY A 423 -41.36 2.15 -11.78
N LYS A 424 -42.10 1.10 -12.15
CA LYS A 424 -42.52 0.04 -11.22
C LYS A 424 -41.56 -1.14 -11.22
N ILE A 425 -41.22 -1.62 -10.03
CA ILE A 425 -40.35 -2.79 -9.87
C ILE A 425 -41.08 -4.08 -10.20
N LYS A 426 -40.40 -4.96 -10.93
CA LYS A 426 -40.81 -6.34 -11.19
C LYS A 426 -39.65 -7.28 -10.91
N TYR A 427 -39.89 -8.33 -10.14
CA TYR A 427 -38.92 -9.39 -9.94
C TYR A 427 -38.86 -10.32 -11.15
N GLY A 428 -37.64 -10.74 -11.49
CA GLY A 428 -37.37 -11.76 -12.48
C GLY A 428 -36.44 -12.80 -11.89
N ASP A 429 -36.85 -14.06 -11.89
CA ASP A 429 -36.08 -15.20 -11.37
C ASP A 429 -35.66 -15.03 -9.89
N ILE A 430 -36.50 -14.35 -9.09
CA ILE A 430 -36.35 -14.23 -7.64
C ILE A 430 -37.44 -15.08 -6.99
N PHE A 431 -37.07 -16.28 -6.54
CA PHE A 431 -37.93 -17.23 -5.84
C PHE A 431 -37.40 -17.51 -4.44
N GLU A 432 -38.29 -17.47 -3.47
CA GLU A 432 -37.99 -17.78 -2.07
C GLU A 432 -37.56 -19.25 -1.90
N GLY A 433 -36.45 -19.49 -1.19
CA GLY A 433 -35.86 -20.80 -0.95
C GLY A 433 -35.02 -21.38 -2.11
N GLU A 434 -35.06 -20.76 -3.29
CA GLU A 434 -34.28 -21.15 -4.47
C GLU A 434 -33.19 -20.15 -4.84
N THR A 435 -33.53 -18.87 -5.05
CA THR A 435 -32.60 -17.79 -5.42
C THR A 435 -32.55 -16.69 -4.38
N MET A 436 -33.54 -16.64 -3.49
CA MET A 436 -33.65 -15.66 -2.42
C MET A 436 -33.96 -16.40 -1.12
N GLN A 437 -33.30 -16.04 -0.04
CA GLN A 437 -33.66 -16.51 1.30
C GLN A 437 -34.11 -15.31 2.12
N GLU A 438 -35.27 -15.44 2.76
CA GLU A 438 -35.61 -14.55 3.86
C GLU A 438 -34.79 -15.01 5.06
N SER A 439 -33.73 -14.25 5.35
CA SER A 439 -33.01 -14.40 6.59
C SER A 439 -33.77 -13.60 7.63
N LYS A 440 -34.21 -14.30 8.68
CA LYS A 440 -34.80 -13.65 9.84
C LYS A 440 -33.68 -13.34 10.80
N ASP A 441 -33.60 -12.09 11.20
CA ASP A 441 -32.78 -11.72 12.33
C ASP A 441 -33.38 -12.36 13.60
N GLU A 442 -32.59 -13.15 14.34
CA GLU A 442 -33.06 -13.91 15.51
C GLU A 442 -33.53 -12.99 16.65
N VAL A 443 -33.10 -11.73 16.66
CA VAL A 443 -33.42 -10.77 17.74
C VAL A 443 -34.58 -9.86 17.38
N THR A 444 -34.61 -9.33 16.16
CA THR A 444 -35.60 -8.31 15.74
C THR A 444 -36.84 -8.94 15.12
N GLY A 445 -36.74 -10.19 14.67
CA GLY A 445 -37.82 -10.91 13.99
C GLY A 445 -38.13 -10.37 12.60
N LEU A 446 -37.39 -9.36 12.12
CA LEU A 446 -37.54 -8.78 10.79
C LEU A 446 -36.83 -9.65 9.75
N SER A 447 -37.53 -9.90 8.65
CA SER A 447 -36.99 -10.64 7.52
C SER A 447 -36.34 -9.69 6.53
N TYR A 448 -35.05 -9.90 6.27
CA TYR A 448 -34.35 -9.29 5.14
C TYR A 448 -34.17 -10.32 4.04
N ARG A 449 -34.35 -9.87 2.79
CA ARG A 449 -34.29 -10.72 1.61
C ARG A 449 -32.88 -10.70 1.04
N VAL A 450 -32.17 -11.81 1.20
CA VAL A 450 -30.80 -11.98 0.68
C VAL A 450 -30.84 -12.87 -0.54
N ILE A 451 -30.18 -12.46 -1.60
CA ILE A 451 -29.96 -13.33 -2.76
C ILE A 451 -28.96 -14.43 -2.37
N ILE A 452 -29.42 -15.68 -2.44
CA ILE A 452 -28.59 -16.86 -2.21
C ILE A 452 -28.13 -17.45 -3.53
N GLU A 453 -27.19 -18.39 -3.46
CA GLU A 453 -26.80 -19.12 -4.65
C GLU A 453 -28.00 -19.88 -5.24
N PRO A 454 -28.38 -19.62 -6.52
CA PRO A 454 -29.52 -20.29 -7.12
C PRO A 454 -29.25 -21.80 -7.25
N LYS A 455 -30.14 -22.62 -6.68
CA LYS A 455 -30.07 -24.09 -6.80
C LYS A 455 -30.10 -24.55 -8.26
N ASN A 456 -30.85 -23.84 -9.10
CA ASN A 456 -30.88 -24.07 -10.54
C ASN A 456 -29.91 -23.09 -11.27
N PRO A 457 -28.95 -23.59 -12.08
CA PRO A 457 -27.98 -22.75 -12.80
C PRO A 457 -28.58 -21.77 -13.82
N GLU A 458 -29.80 -22.01 -14.30
CA GLU A 458 -30.44 -21.16 -15.32
C GLU A 458 -31.09 -19.89 -14.75
N LEU A 459 -31.41 -19.87 -13.44
CA LEU A 459 -32.08 -18.76 -12.80
C LEU A 459 -31.12 -17.58 -12.57
N ARG A 460 -31.52 -16.40 -13.04
CA ARG A 460 -30.74 -15.16 -12.91
C ARG A 460 -31.55 -14.11 -12.14
N PRO A 461 -31.41 -14.06 -10.80
CA PRO A 461 -32.16 -13.10 -9.99
C PRO A 461 -31.90 -11.69 -10.50
N ARG A 462 -32.97 -11.01 -10.93
CA ARG A 462 -32.91 -9.69 -11.53
C ARG A 462 -34.13 -8.87 -11.14
N ILE A 463 -33.91 -7.57 -11.06
CA ILE A 463 -34.97 -6.57 -10.91
C ILE A 463 -35.11 -5.82 -12.22
N SER A 464 -36.33 -5.75 -12.74
CA SER A 464 -36.64 -5.02 -13.98
C SER A 464 -37.58 -3.86 -13.69
N ILE A 465 -37.33 -2.71 -14.32
CA ILE A 465 -38.17 -1.53 -14.18
C ILE A 465 -39.17 -1.49 -15.31
N LYS A 466 -40.46 -1.41 -14.97
CA LYS A 466 -41.56 -1.42 -15.91
C LYS A 466 -42.22 -0.06 -16.01
N ASP A 467 -42.66 0.23 -17.23
CA ASP A 467 -43.54 1.36 -17.53
C ASP A 467 -45.00 1.04 -17.14
N GLU A 468 -45.90 2.03 -17.16
CA GLU A 468 -47.33 1.86 -16.84
C GLU A 468 -48.02 0.77 -17.68
N LYS A 469 -47.48 0.49 -18.88
CA LYS A 469 -47.95 -0.57 -19.81
C LYS A 469 -47.31 -1.95 -19.56
N GLY A 470 -46.56 -2.13 -18.47
CA GLY A 470 -45.98 -3.41 -18.07
C GLY A 470 -44.77 -3.90 -18.88
N ARG A 471 -44.26 -3.08 -19.81
CA ARG A 471 -43.04 -3.35 -20.59
C ARG A 471 -41.82 -2.84 -19.83
N THR A 472 -40.71 -3.56 -19.92
CA THR A 472 -39.45 -3.09 -19.34
C THR A 472 -38.99 -1.83 -20.07
N LYS A 473 -38.71 -0.76 -19.32
CA LYS A 473 -38.17 0.48 -19.91
C LYS A 473 -36.78 0.23 -20.51
N MET A 474 -36.42 1.02 -21.50
CA MET A 474 -35.05 1.04 -22.04
C MET A 474 -34.24 2.11 -21.32
N ILE A 475 -32.96 1.85 -21.12
CA ILE A 475 -32.04 2.80 -20.49
C ILE A 475 -31.80 3.99 -21.44
N PRO A 476 -31.82 5.24 -20.96
CA PRO A 476 -31.53 6.42 -21.79
C PRO A 476 -30.13 6.35 -22.40
N GLY A 477 -30.03 6.37 -23.73
CA GLY A 477 -28.75 6.34 -24.44
C GLY A 477 -28.11 4.95 -24.58
N SER A 478 -28.82 3.86 -24.23
CA SER A 478 -28.40 2.49 -24.48
C SER A 478 -29.54 1.64 -25.04
N THR A 479 -29.22 0.64 -25.86
CA THR A 479 -30.20 -0.34 -26.39
C THR A 479 -30.63 -1.39 -25.36
N SER A 480 -30.04 -1.33 -24.15
CA SER A 480 -30.28 -2.30 -23.09
C SER A 480 -31.57 -2.00 -22.31
N PRO A 481 -32.37 -3.01 -21.98
CA PRO A 481 -33.53 -2.86 -21.09
C PRO A 481 -33.05 -2.57 -19.66
N ALA A 482 -33.81 -1.78 -18.90
CA ALA A 482 -33.59 -1.48 -17.48
C ALA A 482 -33.77 -2.73 -16.61
N ARG A 483 -32.77 -3.62 -16.65
CA ARG A 483 -32.69 -4.90 -15.95
C ARG A 483 -31.40 -4.94 -15.14
N TYR A 484 -31.55 -5.00 -13.84
CA TYR A 484 -30.45 -5.04 -12.87
C TYR A 484 -30.33 -6.46 -12.36
N ILE A 485 -29.20 -7.11 -12.65
CA ILE A 485 -28.91 -8.46 -12.15
C ILE A 485 -28.39 -8.32 -10.72
N LEU A 486 -28.94 -9.11 -9.80
CA LEU A 486 -28.53 -9.09 -8.40
C LEU A 486 -27.45 -10.14 -8.16
N PRO A 487 -26.28 -9.76 -7.60
CA PRO A 487 -25.26 -10.72 -7.20
C PRO A 487 -25.66 -11.50 -5.95
N ILE A 488 -24.96 -12.60 -5.69
CA ILE A 488 -25.12 -13.39 -4.46
C ILE A 488 -24.68 -12.54 -3.27
N GLY A 489 -25.45 -12.57 -2.18
CA GLY A 489 -25.23 -11.73 -1.00
C GLY A 489 -25.83 -10.33 -1.09
N ALA A 490 -26.49 -9.97 -2.19
CA ALA A 490 -27.18 -8.69 -2.30
C ALA A 490 -28.48 -8.69 -1.45
N HIS A 491 -28.65 -7.64 -0.65
CA HIS A 491 -29.86 -7.40 0.14
C HIS A 491 -30.85 -6.60 -0.71
N ILE A 492 -32.06 -7.13 -0.90
CA ILE A 492 -33.12 -6.43 -1.64
C ILE A 492 -33.82 -5.48 -0.68
N VAL A 493 -33.83 -4.17 -1.02
CA VAL A 493 -34.45 -3.13 -0.18
C VAL A 493 -35.90 -2.86 -0.60
N VAL A 494 -36.20 -3.04 -1.89
CA VAL A 494 -37.47 -2.69 -2.50
C VAL A 494 -38.43 -3.88 -2.59
N ASN A 495 -39.74 -3.66 -2.68
CA ASN A 495 -40.73 -4.71 -2.92
C ASN A 495 -41.16 -4.77 -4.40
N GLU A 496 -41.70 -5.92 -4.81
CA GLU A 496 -42.31 -6.03 -6.13
C GLU A 496 -43.57 -5.14 -6.21
N GLY A 497 -43.62 -4.28 -7.23
CA GLY A 497 -44.71 -3.32 -7.43
C GLY A 497 -44.44 -1.90 -6.90
N ASP A 498 -43.38 -1.70 -6.12
CA ASP A 498 -43.00 -0.37 -5.63
C ASP A 498 -42.65 0.58 -6.78
N GLU A 499 -43.02 1.85 -6.62
CA GLU A 499 -42.62 2.94 -7.52
C GLU A 499 -41.28 3.51 -7.07
N ILE A 500 -40.29 3.46 -7.97
CA ILE A 500 -38.95 4.00 -7.74
C ILE A 500 -38.66 5.14 -8.69
N PHE A 501 -37.84 6.09 -8.23
CA PHE A 501 -37.29 7.15 -9.04
C PHE A 501 -35.90 6.78 -9.55
N ALA A 502 -35.48 7.43 -10.64
CA ALA A 502 -34.10 7.35 -11.09
C ALA A 502 -33.16 7.89 -9.99
N GLY A 503 -32.11 7.14 -9.67
CA GLY A 503 -31.21 7.40 -8.54
C GLY A 503 -31.56 6.70 -7.23
N ASP A 504 -32.69 5.98 -7.14
CA ASP A 504 -33.04 5.21 -5.93
C ASP A 504 -32.29 3.88 -5.84
N VAL A 505 -32.03 3.43 -4.61
CA VAL A 505 -31.32 2.18 -4.30
C VAL A 505 -32.28 1.00 -4.39
N ILE A 506 -32.04 0.10 -5.35
CA ILE A 506 -32.81 -1.13 -5.56
C ILE A 506 -32.34 -2.22 -4.58
N SER A 507 -31.02 -2.36 -4.46
CA SER A 507 -30.39 -3.37 -3.62
C SER A 507 -29.08 -2.84 -3.08
N LYS A 508 -28.71 -3.29 -1.88
CA LYS A 508 -27.43 -3.00 -1.27
C LYS A 508 -26.65 -4.29 -1.16
N MET A 509 -25.42 -4.29 -1.62
CA MET A 509 -24.49 -5.36 -1.29
C MET A 509 -23.63 -4.86 -0.14
N PRO A 510 -23.65 -5.48 1.05
CA PRO A 510 -22.64 -5.18 2.04
C PRO A 510 -21.29 -5.47 1.38
N ARG A 511 -20.39 -4.48 1.39
CA ARG A 511 -19.00 -4.80 1.14
C ARG A 511 -18.63 -5.72 2.28
N GLU A 512 -18.24 -6.94 1.98
CA GLU A 512 -17.30 -7.63 2.86
C GLU A 512 -16.09 -6.70 2.88
N THR A 513 -16.07 -5.77 3.85
CA THR A 513 -14.93 -4.90 4.11
C THR A 513 -13.77 -5.84 4.06
N THR A 514 -12.93 -5.65 3.04
CA THR A 514 -11.71 -6.40 2.78
C THR A 514 -11.19 -6.78 4.13
N LYS A 515 -11.33 -8.08 4.51
CA LYS A 515 -10.93 -8.59 5.84
C LYS A 515 -9.69 -7.82 6.17
N THR A 516 -9.80 -6.94 7.17
CA THR A 516 -8.92 -5.79 7.40
C THR A 516 -7.60 -6.00 6.67
N LYS A 517 -7.23 -5.14 5.69
CA LYS A 517 -5.81 -4.95 5.33
C LYS A 517 -5.13 -4.45 6.60
N ASP A 518 -5.04 -5.36 7.56
CA ASP A 518 -4.69 -5.13 8.91
C ASP A 518 -3.19 -4.95 8.84
N ILE A 519 -2.73 -3.99 9.61
CA ILE A 519 -1.33 -3.79 9.89
C ILE A 519 -0.65 -5.15 10.23
N THR A 520 -1.41 -6.06 10.84
CA THR A 520 -0.95 -7.39 11.24
C THR A 520 -0.66 -8.39 10.10
N GLY A 521 -1.11 -8.13 8.87
CA GLY A 521 -0.98 -9.00 7.68
C GLY A 521 0.09 -8.58 6.66
N GLY A 522 0.72 -7.40 6.83
CA GLY A 522 1.66 -6.84 5.85
C GLY A 522 2.89 -7.71 5.59
N LEU A 523 3.59 -8.16 6.64
CA LEU A 523 4.81 -8.97 6.45
C LEU A 523 4.55 -10.33 5.79
N PRO A 524 3.50 -11.10 6.16
CA PRO A 524 3.10 -12.29 5.41
C PRO A 524 2.88 -12.02 3.92
N ARG A 525 2.24 -10.90 3.56
CA ARG A 525 2.03 -10.51 2.16
C ARG A 525 3.35 -10.22 1.45
N VAL A 526 4.27 -9.47 2.08
CA VAL A 526 5.61 -9.22 1.54
C VAL A 526 6.38 -10.53 1.34
N ALA A 527 6.29 -11.45 2.29
CA ALA A 527 6.90 -12.77 2.17
C ALA A 527 6.26 -13.61 1.03
N GLU A 528 4.94 -13.53 0.82
CA GLU A 528 4.28 -14.19 -0.31
C GLU A 528 4.75 -13.65 -1.66
N LEU A 529 4.91 -12.33 -1.79
CA LEU A 529 5.44 -11.67 -2.99
C LEU A 529 6.89 -12.09 -3.26
N PHE A 530 7.77 -12.05 -2.26
CA PHE A 530 9.15 -12.51 -2.41
C PHE A 530 9.28 -14.02 -2.62
N GLU A 531 8.33 -14.82 -2.18
CA GLU A 531 8.31 -16.27 -2.48
C GLU A 531 7.62 -16.60 -3.81
N ALA A 532 7.21 -15.58 -4.58
CA ALA A 532 6.50 -15.73 -5.86
C ALA A 532 5.28 -16.67 -5.74
N ARG A 533 4.59 -16.65 -4.58
CA ARG A 533 3.46 -17.52 -4.31
C ARG A 533 2.23 -17.05 -5.08
N LYS A 534 1.47 -18.01 -5.61
CA LYS A 534 0.17 -17.71 -6.20
C LYS A 534 -0.85 -17.46 -5.08
N PRO A 535 -1.58 -16.34 -5.10
CA PRO A 535 -2.69 -16.12 -4.18
C PRO A 535 -3.70 -17.27 -4.29
N LYS A 536 -4.29 -17.68 -3.15
CA LYS A 536 -5.31 -18.75 -3.14
C LYS A 536 -6.56 -18.35 -3.94
N GLU A 537 -6.95 -17.09 -3.80
CA GLU A 537 -7.97 -16.44 -4.61
C GLU A 537 -7.29 -15.32 -5.37
N ASN A 538 -7.13 -15.46 -6.69
CA ASN A 538 -6.49 -14.46 -7.53
C ASN A 538 -7.50 -13.82 -8.49
N ALA A 539 -7.33 -12.53 -8.76
CA ALA A 539 -8.04 -11.86 -9.83
C ALA A 539 -7.64 -12.44 -11.19
N ILE A 540 -8.63 -12.61 -12.06
CA ILE A 540 -8.40 -12.99 -13.46
C ILE A 540 -8.18 -11.70 -14.24
N VAL A 541 -6.99 -11.56 -14.83
CA VAL A 541 -6.61 -10.41 -15.66
C VAL A 541 -6.79 -10.73 -17.15
N THR A 542 -7.17 -9.73 -17.94
CA THR A 542 -7.25 -9.88 -19.40
C THR A 542 -5.85 -9.88 -20.01
N GLU A 543 -5.64 -10.69 -21.05
CA GLU A 543 -4.37 -10.78 -21.80
C GLU A 543 -4.36 -9.86 -23.03
N ILE A 544 -5.53 -9.34 -23.42
CA ILE A 544 -5.71 -8.54 -24.62
C ILE A 544 -6.48 -7.27 -24.30
N ASN A 545 -6.19 -6.21 -25.07
CA ASN A 545 -7.01 -5.01 -25.11
C ASN A 545 -8.29 -5.31 -25.89
N GLY A 546 -9.44 -4.89 -25.40
CA GLY A 546 -10.68 -5.07 -26.14
C GLY A 546 -11.94 -4.79 -25.35
N VAL A 547 -13.07 -5.00 -26.03
CA VAL A 547 -14.40 -4.80 -25.46
C VAL A 547 -14.87 -6.09 -24.81
N VAL A 548 -15.38 -5.97 -23.59
CA VAL A 548 -15.89 -7.07 -22.78
C VAL A 548 -17.30 -7.46 -23.23
N THR A 549 -17.52 -8.75 -23.49
CA THR A 549 -18.84 -9.34 -23.73
C THR A 549 -19.05 -10.55 -22.84
N PHE A 550 -20.28 -10.81 -22.39
CA PHE A 550 -20.55 -11.99 -21.56
C PHE A 550 -20.91 -13.20 -22.42
N GLY A 551 -20.16 -14.30 -22.22
CA GLY A 551 -20.39 -15.57 -22.88
C GLY A 551 -21.53 -16.39 -22.26
N LYS A 552 -21.71 -17.62 -22.78
CA LYS A 552 -22.66 -18.58 -22.22
C LYS A 552 -22.11 -19.13 -20.90
N MET A 553 -23.00 -19.39 -19.94
CA MET A 553 -22.62 -20.08 -18.71
C MET A 553 -22.43 -21.57 -19.00
N ALA A 554 -21.23 -22.07 -18.71
CA ALA A 554 -20.92 -23.49 -18.83
C ALA A 554 -20.39 -24.01 -17.48
N LYS A 555 -20.99 -25.10 -16.99
CA LYS A 555 -20.53 -25.84 -15.78
C LYS A 555 -20.27 -24.96 -14.54
N GLY A 556 -21.19 -24.06 -14.20
CA GLY A 556 -21.08 -23.25 -12.97
C GLY A 556 -20.01 -22.16 -13.00
N LYS A 557 -19.47 -21.81 -14.18
CA LYS A 557 -18.55 -20.69 -14.38
C LYS A 557 -19.15 -19.70 -15.38
N ARG A 558 -18.94 -18.41 -15.12
CA ARG A 558 -19.32 -17.31 -16.01
C ARG A 558 -18.21 -17.09 -17.02
N GLU A 559 -18.52 -17.20 -18.31
CA GLU A 559 -17.58 -16.85 -19.38
C GLU A 559 -17.61 -15.34 -19.64
N ILE A 560 -16.44 -14.73 -19.68
CA ILE A 560 -16.20 -13.38 -20.18
C ILE A 560 -15.38 -13.51 -21.46
N VAL A 561 -15.85 -12.89 -22.54
CA VAL A 561 -15.16 -12.87 -23.82
C VAL A 561 -14.69 -11.44 -24.08
N VAL A 562 -13.38 -11.26 -24.15
CA VAL A 562 -12.79 -9.98 -24.56
C VAL A 562 -12.54 -10.04 -26.06
N THR A 563 -13.10 -9.09 -26.79
CA THR A 563 -12.95 -9.01 -28.25
C THR A 563 -12.10 -7.78 -28.60
N PRO A 564 -10.94 -7.96 -29.25
CA PRO A 564 -10.09 -6.83 -29.64
C PRO A 564 -10.75 -5.99 -30.74
N GLU A 565 -10.49 -4.68 -30.76
CA GLU A 565 -11.01 -3.77 -31.79
C GLU A 565 -10.35 -3.97 -33.17
N ALA A 566 -9.18 -4.62 -33.21
CA ALA A 566 -8.48 -4.90 -34.45
C ALA A 566 -9.20 -5.97 -35.30
N ILE A 567 -9.39 -5.70 -36.59
CA ILE A 567 -10.17 -6.49 -37.58
C ILE A 567 -9.74 -7.98 -37.69
N HIS A 568 -8.53 -8.34 -37.22
CA HIS A 568 -7.99 -9.71 -37.23
C HIS A 568 -7.62 -10.26 -35.85
N GLY A 569 -8.08 -9.66 -34.76
CA GLY A 569 -7.75 -10.15 -33.42
C GLY A 569 -8.66 -11.30 -32.97
N GLU A 570 -8.09 -12.38 -32.46
CA GLU A 570 -8.84 -13.50 -31.87
C GLU A 570 -9.45 -13.10 -30.52
N ALA A 571 -10.73 -13.42 -30.33
CA ALA A 571 -11.42 -13.19 -29.07
C ALA A 571 -10.93 -14.18 -27.98
N ARG A 572 -10.56 -13.65 -26.81
CA ARG A 572 -10.09 -14.44 -25.67
C ARG A 572 -11.22 -14.69 -24.69
N LYS A 573 -11.36 -15.95 -24.25
CA LYS A 573 -12.37 -16.38 -23.28
C LYS A 573 -11.75 -16.58 -21.90
N TYR A 574 -12.36 -16.00 -20.88
CA TYR A 574 -12.00 -16.08 -19.47
C TYR A 574 -13.17 -16.70 -18.69
N THR A 575 -12.89 -17.59 -17.74
CA THR A 575 -13.93 -18.22 -16.91
C THR A 575 -13.81 -17.77 -15.46
N ILE A 576 -14.83 -17.08 -14.96
CA ILE A 576 -14.93 -16.62 -13.56
C ILE A 576 -15.83 -17.59 -12.77
N PRO A 577 -15.42 -18.05 -11.57
CA PRO A 577 -16.27 -18.84 -10.67
C PRO A 577 -17.57 -18.11 -10.30
N ARG A 578 -18.67 -18.85 -10.16
CA ARG A 578 -19.97 -18.29 -9.71
C ARG A 578 -19.87 -17.73 -8.29
N GLY A 579 -20.54 -16.61 -8.03
CA GLY A 579 -20.57 -15.95 -6.70
C GLY A 579 -19.49 -14.90 -6.46
N LYS A 580 -18.45 -14.83 -7.31
CA LYS A 580 -17.45 -13.76 -7.22
C LYS A 580 -17.91 -12.50 -7.95
N HIS A 581 -17.61 -11.34 -7.36
CA HIS A 581 -17.96 -10.04 -7.93
C HIS A 581 -17.07 -9.74 -9.15
N VAL A 582 -17.73 -9.47 -10.28
CA VAL A 582 -17.08 -9.06 -11.54
C VAL A 582 -17.02 -7.54 -11.56
N ILE A 583 -15.83 -6.99 -11.79
CA ILE A 583 -15.60 -5.53 -11.77
C ILE A 583 -16.13 -4.90 -13.06
N VAL A 584 -15.96 -5.60 -14.18
CA VAL A 584 -16.25 -5.12 -15.55
C VAL A 584 -17.71 -5.37 -15.98
N HIS A 585 -18.26 -4.46 -16.77
CA HIS A 585 -19.57 -4.56 -17.40
C HIS A 585 -19.48 -4.94 -18.88
N GLU A 586 -20.63 -5.28 -19.46
CA GLU A 586 -20.73 -5.58 -20.89
C GLU A 586 -20.60 -4.29 -21.70
N GLY A 587 -19.68 -4.29 -22.67
CA GLY A 587 -19.35 -3.11 -23.46
C GLY A 587 -18.19 -2.27 -22.91
N ASP A 588 -17.65 -2.60 -21.72
CA ASP A 588 -16.48 -1.90 -21.20
C ASP A 588 -15.24 -2.22 -22.04
N TYR A 589 -14.42 -1.19 -22.27
CA TYR A 589 -13.10 -1.35 -22.88
C TYR A 589 -12.08 -1.63 -21.79
N VAL A 590 -11.45 -2.81 -21.83
CA VAL A 590 -10.42 -3.22 -20.88
C VAL A 590 -9.05 -3.25 -21.55
N LYS A 591 -8.02 -2.86 -20.80
CA LYS A 591 -6.62 -2.96 -21.23
C LYS A 591 -6.01 -4.28 -20.76
N ALA A 592 -5.04 -4.79 -21.51
CA ALA A 592 -4.23 -5.95 -21.13
C ALA A 592 -3.64 -5.73 -19.73
N GLY A 593 -3.76 -6.72 -18.86
CA GLY A 593 -3.37 -6.67 -17.46
C GLY A 593 -4.45 -6.18 -16.49
N GLU A 594 -5.57 -5.66 -16.97
CA GLU A 594 -6.65 -5.15 -16.12
C GLU A 594 -7.46 -6.30 -15.47
N PRO A 595 -7.77 -6.24 -14.17
CA PRO A 595 -8.51 -7.29 -13.46
C PRO A 595 -10.00 -7.28 -13.82
N LEU A 596 -10.51 -8.44 -14.25
CA LEU A 596 -11.93 -8.64 -14.57
C LEU A 596 -12.77 -8.97 -13.33
N MET A 597 -12.11 -9.48 -12.29
CA MET A 597 -12.71 -9.95 -11.03
C MET A 597 -11.99 -9.31 -9.86
N ASP A 598 -12.70 -9.10 -8.76
CA ASP A 598 -12.11 -8.68 -7.49
C ASP A 598 -11.14 -9.74 -6.93
N GLY A 599 -10.04 -9.27 -6.34
CA GLY A 599 -8.99 -10.09 -5.75
C GLY A 599 -7.57 -9.63 -6.10
N PRO A 600 -6.56 -10.19 -5.41
CA PRO A 600 -5.16 -9.87 -5.68
C PRO A 600 -4.71 -10.40 -7.04
N VAL A 601 -3.97 -9.58 -7.78
CA VAL A 601 -3.41 -9.98 -9.08
C VAL A 601 -2.29 -11.00 -8.85
N ASN A 602 -2.25 -12.03 -9.69
CA ASN A 602 -1.20 -13.04 -9.67
C ASN A 602 0.05 -12.54 -10.42
N PRO A 603 1.23 -12.42 -9.76
CA PRO A 603 2.46 -11.96 -10.42
C PRO A 603 2.88 -12.78 -11.64
N HIS A 604 2.57 -14.08 -11.68
CA HIS A 604 2.90 -14.94 -12.82
C HIS A 604 2.08 -14.60 -14.07
N ASP A 605 0.85 -14.12 -13.88
CA ASP A 605 0.01 -13.66 -15.00
C ASP A 605 0.48 -12.30 -15.50
N VAL A 606 0.93 -11.41 -14.60
CA VAL A 606 1.57 -10.12 -14.96
C VAL A 606 2.79 -10.34 -15.84
N LEU A 607 3.68 -11.28 -15.49
CA LEU A 607 4.85 -11.60 -16.31
C LEU A 607 4.49 -12.07 -17.71
N ARG A 608 3.46 -12.93 -17.82
CA ARG A 608 3.05 -13.50 -19.11
C ARG A 608 2.42 -12.46 -20.02
N ILE A 609 1.72 -11.48 -19.46
CA ILE A 609 0.89 -10.52 -20.21
C ILE A 609 1.64 -9.22 -20.48
N LEU A 610 2.17 -8.59 -19.43
CA LEU A 610 2.79 -7.26 -19.50
C LEU A 610 4.32 -7.35 -19.64
N GLY A 611 4.91 -8.48 -19.22
CA GLY A 611 6.35 -8.72 -19.32
C GLY A 611 7.13 -8.36 -18.07
N ILE A 612 8.47 -8.37 -18.19
CA ILE A 612 9.40 -8.28 -17.06
C ILE A 612 9.37 -6.89 -16.41
N LYS A 613 9.33 -5.82 -17.21
CA LYS A 613 9.41 -4.43 -16.71
C LYS A 613 8.20 -4.10 -15.83
N ASP A 614 7.00 -4.43 -16.30
CA ASP A 614 5.77 -4.17 -15.56
C ASP A 614 5.61 -5.10 -14.35
N LEU A 615 6.01 -6.37 -14.44
CA LEU A 615 6.08 -7.22 -13.24
C LEU A 615 7.00 -6.62 -12.19
N ALA A 616 8.20 -6.18 -12.60
CA ALA A 616 9.16 -5.66 -11.66
C ALA A 616 8.66 -4.36 -10.99
N ARG A 617 8.02 -3.47 -11.76
CA ARG A 617 7.35 -2.27 -11.22
C ARG A 617 6.24 -2.66 -10.24
N TYR A 618 5.35 -3.57 -10.63
CA TYR A 618 4.26 -4.06 -9.78
C TYR A 618 4.77 -4.63 -8.45
N LEU A 619 5.84 -5.43 -8.47
CA LEU A 619 6.43 -5.98 -7.24
C LEU A 619 7.02 -4.90 -6.34
N VAL A 620 7.69 -3.90 -6.92
CA VAL A 620 8.24 -2.78 -6.15
C VAL A 620 7.12 -1.97 -5.51
N ASP A 621 6.11 -1.59 -6.27
CA ASP A 621 4.99 -0.77 -5.79
C ASP A 621 4.17 -1.50 -4.70
N GLU A 622 3.82 -2.79 -4.90
CA GLU A 622 3.08 -3.57 -3.90
C GLU A 622 3.85 -3.77 -2.59
N ILE A 623 5.17 -4.00 -2.67
CA ILE A 623 6.00 -4.17 -1.46
C ILE A 623 6.15 -2.82 -0.76
N GLN A 624 6.38 -1.75 -1.53
CA GLN A 624 6.53 -0.39 -1.02
C GLN A 624 5.27 0.09 -0.32
N GLU A 625 4.08 -0.17 -0.89
CA GLU A 625 2.78 0.12 -0.28
C GLU A 625 2.70 -0.49 1.12
N VAL A 626 3.06 -1.77 1.27
CA VAL A 626 3.01 -2.43 2.58
C VAL A 626 3.93 -1.79 3.61
N TYR A 627 5.15 -1.39 3.23
CA TYR A 627 6.06 -0.71 4.17
C TYR A 627 5.61 0.73 4.49
N GLN A 628 5.10 1.46 3.50
CA GLN A 628 4.63 2.83 3.67
C GLN A 628 3.33 2.92 4.49
N LEU A 629 2.41 1.97 4.31
CA LEU A 629 1.21 1.84 5.17
C LEU A 629 1.59 1.69 6.66
N GLN A 630 2.81 1.21 6.93
CA GLN A 630 3.36 1.06 8.27
C GLN A 630 4.23 2.23 8.73
N GLY A 631 4.34 3.29 7.92
CA GLY A 631 5.17 4.46 8.20
C GLY A 631 6.67 4.20 8.10
N VAL A 632 7.08 3.10 7.44
CA VAL A 632 8.48 2.79 7.19
C VAL A 632 8.83 3.17 5.75
N LYS A 633 9.71 4.17 5.62
CA LYS A 633 10.22 4.61 4.32
C LYS A 633 11.42 3.77 3.91
N ILE A 634 11.29 3.05 2.80
CA ILE A 634 12.37 2.30 2.15
C ILE A 634 12.55 2.87 0.76
N ASN A 635 13.79 3.03 0.27
CA ASN A 635 13.99 3.42 -1.12
C ASN A 635 13.82 2.22 -2.05
N ASP A 636 13.08 2.41 -3.14
CA ASP A 636 12.79 1.41 -4.18
C ASP A 636 14.04 0.64 -4.65
N LYS A 637 15.24 1.25 -4.63
CA LYS A 637 16.48 0.62 -5.10
C LYS A 637 16.81 -0.67 -4.36
N HIS A 638 16.42 -0.76 -3.09
CA HIS A 638 16.65 -1.96 -2.28
C HIS A 638 15.72 -3.08 -2.74
N ILE A 639 14.44 -2.80 -2.95
CA ILE A 639 13.45 -3.78 -3.42
C ILE A 639 13.81 -4.22 -4.85
N GLU A 640 14.14 -3.27 -5.73
CA GLU A 640 14.62 -3.53 -7.09
C GLU A 640 15.82 -4.49 -7.12
N THR A 641 16.75 -4.35 -6.17
CA THR A 641 17.93 -5.22 -6.07
C THR A 641 17.54 -6.67 -5.80
N ILE A 642 16.53 -6.90 -4.96
CA ILE A 642 16.00 -8.25 -4.70
C ILE A 642 15.21 -8.77 -5.90
N VAL A 643 14.30 -7.95 -6.46
CA VAL A 643 13.47 -8.33 -7.61
C VAL A 643 14.33 -8.67 -8.83
N ARG A 644 15.47 -7.98 -9.03
CA ARG A 644 16.47 -8.35 -10.05
C ARG A 644 16.96 -9.79 -9.90
N GLN A 645 17.19 -10.25 -8.66
CA GLN A 645 17.63 -11.64 -8.43
C GLN A 645 16.50 -12.65 -8.67
N MET A 646 15.25 -12.28 -8.43
CA MET A 646 14.08 -13.13 -8.70
C MET A 646 13.83 -13.34 -10.20
N LEU A 647 14.21 -12.36 -11.03
CA LEU A 647 14.04 -12.34 -12.50
C LEU A 647 15.32 -12.66 -13.28
N LYS A 648 16.34 -13.18 -12.59
CA LYS A 648 17.68 -13.41 -13.14
C LYS A 648 17.74 -14.53 -14.20
N ARG A 649 16.76 -15.44 -14.20
CA ARG A 649 16.80 -16.69 -14.96
C ARG A 649 15.75 -16.74 -16.06
N VAL A 650 16.08 -17.47 -17.11
CA VAL A 650 15.19 -17.83 -18.22
C VAL A 650 15.11 -19.35 -18.34
N LYS A 651 13.95 -19.84 -18.78
CA LYS A 651 13.68 -21.25 -19.03
C LYS A 651 13.77 -21.51 -20.53
N ILE A 652 14.62 -22.43 -20.95
CA ILE A 652 14.80 -22.75 -22.37
C ILE A 652 13.57 -23.51 -22.90
N ARG A 653 12.99 -23.02 -24.00
CA ARG A 653 11.88 -23.67 -24.73
C ARG A 653 12.36 -24.44 -25.95
N ASP A 654 13.23 -23.82 -26.74
CA ASP A 654 13.82 -24.40 -27.93
C ASP A 654 15.33 -24.18 -27.87
N ILE A 655 16.08 -25.23 -28.15
CA ILE A 655 17.55 -25.22 -28.10
C ILE A 655 18.12 -24.59 -29.39
N GLY A 656 17.41 -24.69 -30.52
CA GLY A 656 18.00 -24.35 -31.82
C GLY A 656 19.32 -25.11 -32.03
N ASP A 657 20.38 -24.41 -32.39
CA ASP A 657 21.74 -24.96 -32.56
C ASP A 657 22.68 -24.66 -31.37
N THR A 658 22.12 -24.26 -30.22
CA THR A 658 22.89 -23.97 -28.99
C THR A 658 23.21 -25.24 -28.20
N ASN A 659 24.07 -25.11 -27.17
CA ASN A 659 24.38 -26.20 -26.24
C ASN A 659 23.39 -26.32 -25.06
N PHE A 660 22.23 -25.67 -25.14
CA PHE A 660 21.24 -25.71 -24.06
C PHE A 660 20.46 -27.02 -24.02
N ILE A 661 19.82 -27.27 -22.88
CA ILE A 661 18.90 -28.39 -22.68
C ILE A 661 17.48 -27.81 -22.56
N ILE A 662 16.49 -28.49 -23.16
CA ILE A 662 15.07 -28.11 -23.03
C ILE A 662 14.68 -28.13 -21.55
N ASP A 663 13.91 -27.13 -21.14
CA ASP A 663 13.45 -26.92 -19.76
C ASP A 663 14.53 -26.61 -18.72
N ASP A 664 15.79 -26.40 -19.14
CA ASP A 664 16.85 -25.97 -18.24
C ASP A 664 16.71 -24.50 -17.83
N TYR A 665 17.24 -24.17 -16.65
CA TYR A 665 17.19 -22.84 -16.05
C TYR A 665 18.56 -22.17 -16.13
N VAL A 666 18.73 -21.26 -17.07
CA VAL A 666 19.98 -20.53 -17.28
C VAL A 666 19.81 -19.06 -16.94
N GLU A 667 20.90 -18.39 -16.58
CA GLU A 667 20.88 -16.95 -16.35
C GLU A 667 20.73 -16.20 -17.69
N TRP A 668 20.01 -15.08 -17.68
CA TRP A 668 19.63 -14.38 -18.91
C TRP A 668 20.83 -13.98 -19.79
N TRP A 669 21.96 -13.61 -19.18
CA TRP A 669 23.16 -13.20 -19.94
C TRP A 669 23.90 -14.39 -20.56
N VAL A 670 23.86 -15.57 -19.92
CA VAL A 670 24.46 -16.80 -20.49
C VAL A 670 23.67 -17.20 -21.73
N PHE A 671 22.34 -17.11 -21.64
CA PHE A 671 21.44 -17.30 -22.77
C PHE A 671 21.73 -16.33 -23.92
N GLU A 672 21.85 -15.02 -23.63
CA GLU A 672 22.16 -14.02 -24.66
C GLU A 672 23.56 -14.20 -25.28
N GLU A 673 24.58 -14.55 -24.49
CA GLU A 673 25.95 -14.72 -24.96
C GLU A 673 26.08 -15.95 -25.88
N GLU A 674 25.47 -17.07 -25.52
CA GLU A 674 25.44 -18.27 -26.34
C GLU A 674 24.67 -18.05 -27.65
N ASN A 675 23.51 -17.39 -27.57
CA ASN A 675 22.73 -17.04 -28.76
C ASN A 675 23.50 -16.09 -29.68
N ARG A 676 24.24 -15.13 -29.12
CA ARG A 676 25.09 -14.23 -29.92
C ARG A 676 26.20 -15.00 -30.62
N ARG A 677 26.79 -16.02 -29.98
CA ARG A 677 27.79 -16.90 -30.60
C ARG A 677 27.19 -17.68 -31.76
N VAL A 678 26.06 -18.35 -31.54
CA VAL A 678 25.40 -19.16 -32.58
C VAL A 678 24.90 -18.30 -33.74
N LEU A 679 24.39 -17.10 -33.48
CA LEU A 679 24.00 -16.14 -34.52
C LEU A 679 25.21 -15.67 -35.34
N ALA A 680 26.37 -15.44 -34.71
CA ALA A 680 27.61 -15.09 -35.41
C ALA A 680 28.14 -16.24 -36.28
N GLU A 681 27.89 -17.48 -35.87
CA GLU A 681 28.18 -18.71 -36.62
C GLU A 681 27.12 -19.02 -37.70
N GLY A 682 26.02 -18.25 -37.77
CA GLY A 682 24.95 -18.40 -38.75
C GLY A 682 23.90 -19.48 -38.42
N GLY A 683 23.90 -20.01 -37.20
CA GLY A 683 22.95 -21.00 -36.72
C GLY A 683 21.64 -20.40 -36.20
N LYS A 684 20.69 -21.27 -35.82
CA LYS A 684 19.42 -20.88 -35.20
C LYS A 684 19.60 -20.63 -33.70
N PRO A 685 19.24 -19.44 -33.18
CA PRO A 685 19.32 -19.16 -31.75
C PRO A 685 18.26 -19.96 -30.96
N ALA A 686 18.57 -20.22 -29.69
CA ALA A 686 17.63 -20.78 -28.74
C ALA A 686 16.51 -19.78 -28.38
N GLN A 687 15.33 -20.29 -28.04
CA GLN A 687 14.21 -19.52 -27.53
C GLN A 687 13.99 -19.80 -26.04
N ALA A 688 13.71 -18.75 -25.25
CA ALA A 688 13.52 -18.88 -23.82
C ALA A 688 12.37 -18.04 -23.24
N GLU A 689 11.79 -18.60 -22.21
CA GLU A 689 10.86 -18.08 -21.20
C GLU A 689 11.46 -17.18 -20.13
N PRO A 690 11.11 -15.90 -19.87
CA PRO A 690 11.45 -15.32 -18.58
C PRO A 690 10.85 -16.14 -17.44
N LEU A 691 11.64 -16.37 -16.39
CA LEU A 691 11.23 -17.15 -15.23
C LEU A 691 11.25 -16.29 -13.98
N PHE A 692 10.10 -16.22 -13.30
CA PHE A 692 9.97 -15.58 -12.00
C PHE A 692 10.04 -16.62 -10.88
N LEU A 693 11.14 -16.60 -10.11
CA LEU A 693 11.38 -17.52 -9.00
C LEU A 693 11.29 -16.80 -7.66
N GLY A 694 10.67 -17.48 -6.68
CA GLY A 694 10.72 -17.05 -5.28
C GLY A 694 12.13 -17.11 -4.72
N ILE A 695 12.42 -16.27 -3.73
CA ILE A 695 13.76 -16.12 -3.13
C ILE A 695 14.34 -17.45 -2.63
N THR A 696 13.53 -18.34 -2.04
CA THR A 696 14.01 -19.65 -1.56
C THR A 696 14.46 -20.56 -2.71
N LYS A 697 13.76 -20.54 -3.85
CA LYS A 697 14.15 -21.34 -5.02
C LYS A 697 15.34 -20.69 -5.73
N ALA A 698 15.38 -19.37 -5.79
CA ALA A 698 16.49 -18.64 -6.40
C ALA A 698 17.82 -18.89 -5.66
N SER A 699 17.82 -18.94 -4.33
CA SER A 699 19.04 -19.18 -3.53
C SER A 699 19.55 -20.63 -3.57
N LEU A 700 18.70 -21.62 -3.84
CA LEU A 700 19.14 -23.01 -4.00
C LEU A 700 19.83 -23.26 -5.35
N ILE A 701 19.49 -22.46 -6.36
CA ILE A 701 20.03 -22.55 -7.70
C ILE A 701 21.07 -21.43 -7.84
N THR A 702 22.13 -21.48 -7.05
CA THR A 702 23.32 -20.60 -7.20
C THR A 702 24.46 -21.37 -7.87
N ASP A 703 25.36 -20.64 -8.52
CA ASP A 703 26.55 -21.25 -9.15
C ASP A 703 27.47 -21.90 -8.11
N SER A 704 27.65 -21.25 -6.95
CA SER A 704 28.43 -21.80 -5.85
C SER A 704 27.62 -22.87 -5.11
N PHE A 705 28.07 -24.12 -5.20
CA PHE A 705 27.49 -25.21 -4.42
C PHE A 705 27.87 -25.10 -2.94
N ILE A 706 29.01 -24.47 -2.61
CA ILE A 706 29.43 -24.22 -1.22
C ILE A 706 28.45 -23.25 -0.56
N SER A 707 28.11 -22.17 -1.27
CA SER A 707 27.10 -21.20 -0.82
C SER A 707 25.73 -21.86 -0.68
N ALA A 708 25.25 -22.59 -1.69
CA ALA A 708 23.96 -23.29 -1.65
C ALA A 708 23.89 -24.32 -0.50
N ALA A 709 24.94 -25.10 -0.29
CA ALA A 709 24.98 -26.15 0.73
C ALA A 709 24.89 -25.60 2.17
N SER A 710 25.32 -24.35 2.38
CA SER A 710 25.23 -23.66 3.68
C SER A 710 23.83 -23.10 4.00
N PHE A 711 22.91 -23.12 3.03
CA PHE A 711 21.56 -22.57 3.19
C PHE A 711 20.57 -23.60 3.76
N GLN A 712 20.12 -24.53 2.91
CA GLN A 712 19.16 -25.61 3.20
C GLN A 712 19.40 -26.79 2.25
N ASP A 713 18.86 -27.97 2.59
CA ASP A 713 18.98 -29.19 1.78
C ASP A 713 20.42 -29.59 1.43
N THR A 714 21.35 -29.42 2.39
CA THR A 714 22.80 -29.68 2.22
C THR A 714 23.08 -31.03 1.56
N THR A 715 22.40 -32.10 1.98
CA THR A 715 22.56 -33.44 1.40
C THR A 715 22.22 -33.46 -0.09
N LYS A 716 21.13 -32.81 -0.49
CA LYS A 716 20.69 -32.76 -1.89
C LYS A 716 21.66 -31.95 -2.75
N VAL A 717 22.10 -30.79 -2.25
CA VAL A 717 23.05 -29.92 -2.97
C VAL A 717 24.39 -30.63 -3.17
N LEU A 718 24.94 -31.23 -2.12
CA LEU A 718 26.23 -31.93 -2.20
C LEU A 718 26.15 -33.19 -3.07
N THR A 719 25.03 -33.93 -3.02
CA THR A 719 24.83 -35.11 -3.88
C THR A 719 24.81 -34.70 -5.35
N GLN A 720 24.05 -33.65 -5.69
CA GLN A 720 23.99 -33.14 -7.06
C GLN A 720 25.35 -32.63 -7.55
N ALA A 721 26.04 -31.84 -6.72
CA ALA A 721 27.38 -31.34 -7.04
C ALA A 721 28.41 -32.48 -7.24
N SER A 722 28.28 -33.56 -6.47
CA SER A 722 29.15 -34.75 -6.58
C SER A 722 28.87 -35.55 -7.85
N ILE A 723 27.60 -35.71 -8.24
CA ILE A 723 27.20 -36.40 -9.48
C ILE A 723 27.69 -35.62 -10.71
N GLU A 724 27.55 -34.29 -10.69
CA GLU A 724 27.95 -33.42 -11.81
C GLU A 724 29.45 -33.11 -11.84
N GLY A 725 30.19 -33.40 -10.77
CA GLY A 725 31.61 -33.03 -10.65
C GLY A 725 31.83 -31.50 -10.66
N ARG A 726 30.93 -30.73 -10.03
CA ARG A 726 31.00 -29.25 -10.05
C ARG A 726 32.28 -28.72 -9.43
N VAL A 727 32.84 -27.69 -10.05
CA VAL A 727 33.99 -26.93 -9.54
C VAL A 727 33.53 -25.55 -9.09
N ASP A 728 33.83 -25.19 -7.85
CA ASP A 728 33.53 -23.87 -7.30
C ASP A 728 34.74 -22.92 -7.47
N TYR A 729 34.50 -21.73 -8.02
CA TYR A 729 35.54 -20.74 -8.32
C TYR A 729 35.65 -19.63 -7.26
N LEU A 730 34.90 -19.71 -6.16
CA LEU A 730 34.96 -18.81 -5.01
C LEU A 730 34.80 -17.32 -5.39
N ARG A 731 33.75 -16.99 -6.13
CA ARG A 731 33.50 -15.67 -6.72
C ARG A 731 32.53 -14.81 -5.89
N GLY A 732 31.70 -15.42 -5.07
CA GLY A 732 30.74 -14.80 -4.16
C GLY A 732 31.32 -14.53 -2.77
N LEU A 733 30.48 -13.94 -1.91
CA LEU A 733 30.90 -13.55 -0.55
C LEU A 733 30.98 -14.75 0.39
N LYS A 734 29.95 -15.60 0.40
CA LYS A 734 29.74 -16.65 1.42
C LYS A 734 30.78 -17.75 1.37
N GLU A 735 31.08 -18.24 0.17
CA GLU A 735 32.15 -19.20 -0.06
C GLU A 735 33.53 -18.70 0.41
N ASN A 736 33.85 -17.42 0.20
CA ASN A 736 35.12 -16.85 0.66
C ASN A 736 35.14 -16.74 2.20
N VAL A 737 34.02 -16.37 2.83
CA VAL A 737 33.90 -16.41 4.30
C VAL A 737 34.10 -17.83 4.84
N ILE A 738 33.42 -18.83 4.26
CA ILE A 738 33.53 -20.25 4.68
C ILE A 738 34.97 -20.75 4.55
N MET A 739 35.66 -20.36 3.48
CA MET A 739 37.05 -20.75 3.22
C MET A 739 38.09 -19.89 3.95
N GLY A 740 37.68 -18.90 4.76
CA GLY A 740 38.58 -18.00 5.48
C GLY A 740 39.39 -17.06 4.58
N ARG A 741 38.86 -16.72 3.40
CA ARG A 741 39.45 -15.79 2.43
C ARG A 741 38.84 -14.39 2.53
N ILE A 742 39.57 -13.41 2.01
CA ILE A 742 39.06 -12.04 1.85
C ILE A 742 37.86 -12.06 0.91
N ILE A 743 36.75 -11.45 1.34
CA ILE A 743 35.54 -11.35 0.54
C ILE A 743 35.73 -10.45 -0.69
N PRO A 744 35.15 -10.77 -1.86
CA PRO A 744 35.26 -9.99 -3.09
C PRO A 744 34.39 -8.73 -3.11
N ALA A 745 34.31 -8.00 -1.99
CA ALA A 745 33.62 -6.72 -1.84
C ALA A 745 34.40 -5.79 -0.91
N GLY A 746 34.09 -4.49 -0.93
CA GLY A 746 34.80 -3.47 -0.16
C GLY A 746 36.31 -3.52 -0.46
N THR A 747 37.13 -3.55 0.58
CA THR A 747 38.60 -3.61 0.47
C THR A 747 39.13 -4.85 -0.25
N GLY A 748 38.37 -5.95 -0.27
CA GLY A 748 38.74 -7.17 -0.97
C GLY A 748 38.42 -7.17 -2.47
N TYR A 749 37.71 -6.14 -2.95
CA TYR A 749 37.42 -5.98 -4.37
C TYR A 749 38.74 -5.79 -5.16
N PRO A 750 38.93 -6.42 -6.35
CA PRO A 750 40.22 -6.44 -7.06
C PRO A 750 40.81 -5.05 -7.32
N ARG A 751 39.95 -4.04 -7.51
CA ARG A 751 40.38 -2.65 -7.69
C ARG A 751 41.08 -2.08 -6.46
N TYR A 752 40.75 -2.48 -5.24
CA TYR A 752 41.40 -1.93 -4.02
C TYR A 752 42.46 -2.86 -3.44
N ARG A 753 42.40 -4.15 -3.79
CA ARG A 753 43.33 -5.18 -3.29
C ARG A 753 44.80 -4.89 -3.60
N ASN A 754 45.08 -4.15 -4.67
CA ASN A 754 46.44 -3.86 -5.15
C ASN A 754 46.91 -2.43 -4.81
N TYR A 755 46.16 -1.67 -4.01
CA TYR A 755 46.56 -0.33 -3.59
C TYR A 755 47.08 -0.37 -2.15
N ASP A 756 48.31 0.09 -1.95
CA ASP A 756 48.79 0.43 -0.61
C ASP A 756 48.10 1.70 -0.13
N MET A 757 47.40 1.63 1.01
CA MET A 757 46.82 2.81 1.63
C MET A 757 47.93 3.65 2.27
N ASN A 758 48.31 4.76 1.63
CA ASN A 758 49.05 5.81 2.33
C ASN A 758 48.08 6.53 3.26
N VAL A 759 48.11 6.15 4.54
CA VAL A 759 47.41 6.88 5.59
C VAL A 759 48.12 8.23 5.75
N LEU A 760 47.46 9.33 5.40
CA LEU A 760 47.98 10.70 5.58
C LEU A 760 48.05 11.13 7.06
N ASP A 761 47.70 10.23 8.00
CA ASP A 761 47.84 10.42 9.44
C ASP A 761 48.89 9.45 10.02
N LYS A 762 50.16 9.80 9.83
CA LYS A 762 51.02 9.91 11.01
C LYS A 762 50.99 11.39 11.37
N THR A 763 50.17 11.72 12.35
CA THR A 763 50.33 12.91 13.19
C THR A 763 51.82 13.24 13.30
N GLU A 764 52.25 14.36 12.72
CA GLU A 764 53.30 15.14 13.35
C GLU A 764 52.87 15.29 14.80
N GLU A 765 53.71 14.82 15.72
CA GLU A 765 53.52 14.97 17.16
C GLU A 765 53.20 16.44 17.43
N LEU A 766 51.93 16.75 17.71
CA LEU A 766 51.57 18.02 18.30
C LEU A 766 52.42 18.16 19.57
N PRO A 767 53.23 19.23 19.72
CA PRO A 767 54.00 19.41 20.95
C PRO A 767 53.03 19.42 22.13
N PRO A 768 53.39 18.81 23.27
CA PRO A 768 52.50 18.70 24.41
C PRO A 768 52.00 20.09 24.82
N GLU A 769 50.68 20.22 24.96
CA GLU A 769 50.03 21.44 25.47
C GLU A 769 50.73 21.87 26.76
N GLU A 770 51.26 23.09 26.76
CA GLU A 770 51.75 23.74 27.97
C GLU A 770 50.60 23.84 28.96
N VAL A 771 50.74 23.12 30.07
CA VAL A 771 49.87 23.22 31.24
C VAL A 771 49.91 24.67 31.71
N LEU A 772 48.79 25.39 31.51
CA LEU A 772 48.58 26.71 32.11
C LEU A 772 48.75 26.59 33.64
N PRO A 773 49.58 27.44 34.28
CA PRO A 773 49.76 27.37 35.72
C PRO A 773 48.47 27.74 36.44
N GLU A 774 48.15 26.96 37.47
CA GLU A 774 47.08 27.20 38.42
C GLU A 774 47.14 28.64 38.94
N LEU A 775 46.08 29.42 38.68
CA LEU A 775 45.85 30.71 39.33
C LEU A 775 45.51 30.44 40.79
N SER A 776 46.53 30.46 41.63
CA SER A 776 46.42 30.62 43.07
C SER A 776 46.37 32.11 43.41
N ASN A 777 45.15 32.62 43.63
CA ASN A 777 44.72 33.55 44.69
C ASN A 777 43.32 34.10 44.39
#